data_AF-R9JM08-F1
#
_entry.id   AF-R9JM08-F1
#
_cell.length_a   1.000
_cell.length_b   1.000
_cell.length_c   1.000
_cell.angle_alpha   90.00
_cell.angle_beta   90.00
_cell.angle_gamma   90.00
#
_symmetry.space_group_name_H-M   'P 1'
#
loop_
_entity.id
_entity.type
_entity.pdbx_description
1 polymer ?
#
loop_
_entity_poly.entity_id
_entity_poly.type
_entity_poly.pdbx_seq_one_letter_code
_entity_poly.pdbx_strand_id
1 'polypeptide(L)'
;MRKGVFKIFKNKEKICICFLAGIMILALIFLIQKDTAETGGGTEQQSMADEGPELHILTGSGFYDEDIRIEVELEKEGKVFYTSDGSMPAKEEGGSTLLYKEPVFLAAEEEESVEVYRFLAVFQDGTESEIVTNTYFMGKNIKDRYDTMIISLAAEDDDLYGYENGIFVEGKLRADWEAQHPGEEAAFDAPANYNVRGRESERNVHIEIFEPDGKRLAAQNGGIRISGNFTRQSEQKSFKLYARKEYDEEENRFCIPLFEDMRSIQGGNVIDQYKSIKIRNTGNDRSEGFIRDELGMRLATEAGFADTQSVRPVSVYINGRYQGLYWMHSTYDEEYFEEKYGKYDGEMVVIGTSEMNMSGGDEIENRYAGEYNEIYAKYSTSDLTEDEICRELNSVIDIKNYLQYYALEIYMANRDWPYNNVQAYRYVAADGGEYTENSVFDGRYRYLLYDVDTTMGLGTIRESLNPDQSFETLVLLEERGYAPLFTALMEREDCREYFAAYTCNLLNGAYSTENVANVLEDMHQLRKNEMLEYIEESIRNPELPEIGEPYLEMQMDCIRAWAETAPESMLEGMRQKWQLGEVYTLYLQLPDGEGARINDMTVTEPEFIGRYLSGCDTWLAPVLPEGREFVYWEINGELYAEEEIRIEEGMAIDGALYVTLYSEESGAGLELTEIKAKGKEDYIVLTNTSHEEVSTWGYYLMDKEKTSHMNYLKETVLAPGESIRIGCKNYDGTDALMNVNFNLKKGKKVMLAYAGTGIKEEVELPDLGMEQGVYRKNRITGIWQEERETVDGTGIQE
;
A
#
# COMPACT_ATOMS: atom_id res chain seq x y z
N MET A 1 -13.36 -22.61 51.46
CA MET A 1 -13.38 -22.83 52.93
C MET A 1 -13.28 -21.49 53.64
N ARG A 2 -14.03 -21.37 54.73
CA ARG A 2 -14.15 -20.24 55.67
C ARG A 2 -12.81 -19.57 56.03
N LYS A 3 -12.78 -18.23 55.93
CA LYS A 3 -12.73 -17.24 57.04
C LYS A 3 -11.56 -17.38 58.02
N GLY A 4 -10.73 -16.33 58.00
CA GLY A 4 -10.51 -15.47 59.15
C GLY A 4 -9.22 -15.70 59.94
N VAL A 5 -8.60 -14.58 60.36
CA VAL A 5 -7.86 -14.29 61.60
C VAL A 5 -7.08 -12.98 61.33
N PHE A 6 -7.55 -11.83 61.84
CA PHE A 6 -7.05 -11.11 63.05
C PHE A 6 -5.75 -10.32 62.77
N LYS A 7 -5.45 -9.12 63.31
CA LYS A 7 -6.02 -8.27 64.37
C LYS A 7 -5.23 -6.93 64.42
N ILE A 8 -5.95 -5.83 64.67
CA ILE A 8 -5.67 -4.74 65.66
C ILE A 8 -4.49 -3.78 65.39
N PHE A 9 -4.72 -2.51 65.01
CA PHE A 9 -5.22 -1.32 65.76
C PHE A 9 -4.17 -0.55 66.60
N LYS A 10 -3.72 0.59 66.04
CA LYS A 10 -3.61 1.97 66.60
C LYS A 10 -2.77 2.78 65.59
N ASN A 11 -3.11 3.96 65.10
CA ASN A 11 -4.02 5.00 65.56
C ASN A 11 -4.38 5.88 64.33
N LYS A 12 -5.65 6.26 64.18
CA LYS A 12 -6.17 7.18 63.16
C LYS A 12 -6.35 8.58 63.75
N GLU A 13 -6.03 9.58 62.93
CA GLU A 13 -6.79 10.82 62.63
C GLU A 13 -7.38 11.65 63.78
N LYS A 14 -6.97 12.93 63.85
CA LYS A 14 -7.80 14.11 63.49
C LYS A 14 -6.97 15.39 63.70
N ILE A 15 -6.66 16.14 62.64
CA ILE A 15 -7.51 17.17 62.01
C ILE A 15 -7.73 18.36 62.96
N CYS A 16 -7.10 19.49 62.66
CA CYS A 16 -7.74 20.77 62.32
C CYS A 16 -6.72 21.92 62.37
N ILE A 17 -6.78 22.79 61.36
CA ILE A 17 -6.09 24.08 61.26
C ILE A 17 -4.66 23.98 60.70
N CYS A 18 -4.54 24.13 59.38
CA CYS A 18 -3.42 24.73 58.62
C CYS A 18 -3.51 24.43 57.11
N PHE A 19 -4.59 23.81 56.62
CA PHE A 19 -4.79 23.48 55.19
C PHE A 19 -5.51 24.56 54.35
N LEU A 20 -5.53 25.82 54.81
CA LEU A 20 -6.29 26.91 54.15
C LEU A 20 -5.48 28.18 53.86
N ALA A 21 -4.13 28.11 53.89
CA ALA A 21 -3.28 29.28 53.61
C ALA A 21 -2.17 29.04 52.57
N GLY A 22 -1.99 27.81 52.06
CA GLY A 22 -0.93 27.47 51.09
C GLY A 22 -1.37 27.40 49.61
N ILE A 23 -2.68 27.40 49.33
CA ILE A 23 -3.22 27.17 47.98
C ILE A 23 -3.55 28.49 47.23
N MET A 24 -3.45 29.64 47.89
CA MET A 24 -3.72 30.96 47.29
C MET A 24 -2.47 31.76 46.84
N ILE A 25 -1.26 31.17 46.89
CA ILE A 25 -0.01 31.84 46.46
C ILE A 25 0.62 31.20 45.22
N LEU A 26 0.21 29.98 44.84
CA LEU A 26 0.65 29.32 43.60
C LEU A 26 -0.19 29.69 42.37
N ALA A 27 -1.39 30.24 42.55
CA ALA A 27 -2.26 30.68 41.44
C ALA A 27 -1.99 32.11 40.95
N LEU A 28 -1.03 32.84 41.53
CA LEU A 28 -0.68 34.22 41.12
C LEU A 28 0.72 34.36 40.51
N ILE A 29 1.52 33.28 40.46
CA ILE A 29 2.84 33.26 39.81
C ILE A 29 2.76 32.73 38.37
N PHE A 30 1.69 32.02 38.02
CA PHE A 30 1.43 31.57 36.64
C PHE A 30 0.77 32.60 35.72
N LEU A 31 0.43 33.79 36.24
CA LEU A 31 -0.26 34.85 35.47
C LEU A 31 0.60 36.09 35.18
N ILE A 32 1.90 36.11 35.53
CA ILE A 32 2.80 37.23 35.22
C ILE A 32 4.22 36.70 34.91
N GLN A 33 4.38 35.80 33.95
CA GLN A 33 5.67 35.53 33.29
C GLN A 33 5.44 35.04 31.86
N LYS A 34 4.75 35.85 31.06
CA LYS A 34 4.83 35.77 29.60
C LYS A 34 4.71 37.19 29.05
N ASP A 35 5.68 38.03 29.38
CA ASP A 35 6.02 39.18 28.54
C ASP A 35 7.37 39.82 28.89
N THR A 36 8.16 39.98 27.82
CA THR A 36 9.32 40.88 27.64
C THR A 36 10.61 40.61 28.44
N ALA A 37 11.61 40.05 27.76
CA ALA A 37 12.61 40.84 27.02
C ALA A 37 13.90 40.02 26.80
N GLU A 38 14.25 39.74 25.53
CA GLU A 38 15.64 39.91 25.09
C GLU A 38 15.67 40.30 23.60
N THR A 39 16.25 41.47 23.37
CA THR A 39 16.48 42.13 22.09
C THR A 39 17.72 41.56 21.38
N GLY A 40 17.59 41.19 20.10
CA GLY A 40 18.73 40.94 19.21
C GLY A 40 18.28 40.72 17.77
N GLY A 41 18.41 41.74 16.91
CA GLY A 41 17.73 41.85 15.62
C GLY A 41 18.18 40.92 14.49
N GLY A 42 17.20 40.64 13.62
CA GLY A 42 17.34 40.19 12.23
C GLY A 42 16.00 40.43 11.55
N THR A 43 15.97 41.37 10.60
CA THR A 43 14.79 41.78 9.83
C THR A 43 14.31 40.69 8.88
N GLU A 44 13.14 40.12 9.13
CA GLU A 44 12.30 39.48 8.11
C GLU A 44 10.86 39.96 8.28
N GLN A 45 10.24 40.34 7.16
CA GLN A 45 8.88 40.89 7.10
C GLN A 45 7.87 39.80 7.46
N GLN A 46 7.18 40.01 8.58
CA GLN A 46 5.94 39.31 8.93
C GLN A 46 4.75 39.90 8.16
N SER A 47 4.01 39.03 7.48
CA SER A 47 2.61 39.19 7.04
C SER A 47 2.14 37.78 6.64
N MET A 48 1.05 37.18 7.09
CA MET A 48 -0.20 37.65 7.69
C MET A 48 -0.74 36.61 8.71
N ALA A 49 -1.87 36.96 9.31
CA ALA A 49 -2.56 36.34 10.43
C ALA A 49 -2.94 34.85 10.23
N ASP A 50 -2.76 34.10 11.31
CA ASP A 50 -3.48 32.87 11.62
C ASP A 50 -4.83 33.31 12.23
N GLU A 51 -5.83 33.52 11.37
CA GLU A 51 -7.24 33.71 11.77
C GLU A 51 -7.95 32.37 11.52
N GLY A 52 -8.53 31.78 12.57
CA GLY A 52 -9.33 30.56 12.44
C GLY A 52 -10.56 30.77 11.54
N PRO A 53 -11.30 29.69 11.21
CA PRO A 53 -12.38 29.79 10.23
C PRO A 53 -13.48 30.75 10.71
N GLU A 54 -13.85 31.74 9.88
CA GLU A 54 -14.84 32.77 10.24
C GLU A 54 -16.29 32.24 10.31
N LEU A 55 -16.50 31.00 9.83
CA LEU A 55 -17.73 30.23 9.80
C LEU A 55 -17.50 28.88 10.49
N HIS A 56 -18.24 28.59 11.56
CA HIS A 56 -18.14 27.34 12.32
C HIS A 56 -19.43 26.52 12.21
N ILE A 57 -19.30 25.26 11.77
CA ILE A 57 -20.39 24.28 11.83
C ILE A 57 -20.20 23.45 13.10
N LEU A 58 -21.12 23.58 14.06
CA LEU A 58 -20.96 23.00 15.40
C LEU A 58 -21.13 21.48 15.43
N THR A 59 -21.80 20.92 14.42
CA THR A 59 -22.00 19.49 14.23
C THR A 59 -21.07 19.03 13.11
N GLY A 60 -20.09 18.20 13.46
CA GLY A 60 -19.06 17.74 12.53
C GLY A 60 -19.60 16.80 11.44
N SER A 61 -18.78 16.59 10.40
CA SER A 61 -18.99 15.52 9.43
C SER A 61 -18.76 14.15 10.11
N GLY A 62 -19.53 13.12 9.73
CA GLY A 62 -19.38 11.76 10.26
C GLY A 62 -20.70 11.03 10.49
N PHE A 63 -20.65 10.03 11.38
CA PHE A 63 -21.75 9.08 11.63
C PHE A 63 -22.65 9.51 12.79
N TYR A 64 -23.95 9.33 12.60
CA TYR A 64 -24.98 9.70 13.57
C TYR A 64 -26.10 8.65 13.65
N ASP A 65 -26.20 8.01 14.83
CA ASP A 65 -27.25 7.05 15.21
C ASP A 65 -28.43 7.68 15.97
N GLU A 66 -28.33 8.98 16.23
CA GLU A 66 -29.37 9.81 16.85
C GLU A 66 -29.70 11.03 15.97
N ASP A 67 -30.88 11.59 16.18
CA ASP A 67 -31.28 12.81 15.47
C ASP A 67 -30.37 13.98 15.85
N ILE A 68 -29.96 14.76 14.84
CA ILE A 68 -29.08 15.90 15.03
C ILE A 68 -29.68 17.20 14.52
N ARG A 69 -29.05 18.30 14.92
CA ARG A 69 -29.28 19.64 14.40
C ARG A 69 -27.96 20.23 13.96
N ILE A 70 -27.88 20.64 12.71
CA ILE A 70 -26.70 21.34 12.18
C ILE A 70 -26.82 22.81 12.59
N GLU A 71 -26.03 23.17 13.58
CA GLU A 71 -25.94 24.53 14.12
C GLU A 71 -24.75 25.26 13.51
N VAL A 72 -24.94 26.53 13.16
CA VAL A 72 -23.91 27.36 12.55
C VAL A 72 -23.66 28.59 13.42
N GLU A 73 -22.38 28.86 13.68
CA GLU A 73 -21.91 30.04 14.40
C GLU A 73 -21.01 30.88 13.49
N LEU A 74 -21.17 32.20 13.56
CA LEU A 74 -20.35 33.17 12.84
C LEU A 74 -19.57 34.03 13.83
N GLU A 75 -18.30 34.28 13.54
CA GLU A 75 -17.48 35.20 14.34
C GLU A 75 -17.79 36.68 14.03
N LYS A 76 -18.34 36.95 12.84
CA LYS A 76 -18.71 38.29 12.35
C LYS A 76 -20.18 38.31 11.95
N GLU A 77 -20.81 39.50 12.03
CA GLU A 77 -22.19 39.64 11.56
C GLU A 77 -22.28 39.40 10.04
N GLY A 78 -23.10 38.43 9.65
CA GLY A 78 -23.28 38.03 8.25
C GLY A 78 -24.54 37.21 8.05
N LYS A 79 -24.67 36.65 6.84
CA LYS A 79 -25.69 35.66 6.47
C LYS A 79 -25.00 34.39 6.03
N VAL A 80 -25.60 33.24 6.34
CA VAL A 80 -25.10 31.94 5.87
C VAL A 80 -26.04 31.39 4.82
N PHE A 81 -25.47 30.98 3.71
CA PHE A 81 -26.16 30.28 2.63
C PHE A 81 -25.65 28.86 2.54
N TYR A 82 -26.53 27.93 2.16
CA TYR A 82 -26.15 26.53 2.06
C TYR A 82 -26.88 25.80 0.94
N THR A 83 -26.31 24.68 0.53
CA THR A 83 -26.88 23.69 -0.39
C THR A 83 -26.86 22.31 0.28
N SER A 84 -27.69 21.40 -0.21
CA SER A 84 -27.79 20.01 0.28
C SER A 84 -27.70 18.97 -0.84
N ASP A 85 -27.26 19.39 -2.03
CA ASP A 85 -27.22 18.58 -3.26
C ASP A 85 -25.82 18.51 -3.87
N GLY A 86 -24.80 18.96 -3.13
CA GLY A 86 -23.40 19.01 -3.57
C GLY A 86 -23.00 20.24 -4.39
N SER A 87 -23.95 21.04 -4.89
CA SER A 87 -23.66 22.28 -5.62
C SER A 87 -23.04 23.35 -4.72
N MET A 88 -22.26 24.27 -5.28
CA MET A 88 -21.68 25.39 -4.54
C MET A 88 -22.77 26.38 -4.09
N PRO A 89 -22.80 26.80 -2.82
CA PRO A 89 -23.73 27.82 -2.36
C PRO A 89 -23.43 29.18 -3.01
N ALA A 90 -24.49 29.84 -3.49
CA ALA A 90 -24.43 31.22 -3.98
C ALA A 90 -24.46 32.24 -2.83
N LYS A 91 -24.20 33.50 -3.16
CA LYS A 91 -24.22 34.65 -2.21
C LYS A 91 -25.64 35.17 -1.91
N GLU A 92 -26.65 34.58 -2.53
CA GLU A 92 -28.06 34.93 -2.38
C GLU A 92 -28.96 33.68 -2.52
N GLU A 93 -30.14 33.74 -1.92
CA GLU A 93 -31.13 32.66 -1.96
C GLU A 93 -31.71 32.51 -3.38
N GLY A 94 -31.64 31.30 -3.95
CA GLY A 94 -32.08 31.01 -5.31
C GLY A 94 -31.48 29.72 -5.87
N GLY A 95 -32.18 29.07 -6.82
CA GLY A 95 -31.76 27.76 -7.32
C GLY A 95 -31.77 26.71 -6.20
N SER A 96 -30.66 26.01 -6.01
CA SER A 96 -30.39 25.08 -4.89
C SER A 96 -29.94 25.77 -3.61
N THR A 97 -29.58 27.05 -3.66
CA THR A 97 -29.03 27.79 -2.51
C THR A 97 -30.13 28.31 -1.59
N LEU A 98 -30.04 27.92 -0.31
CA LEU A 98 -30.97 28.28 0.76
C LEU A 98 -30.31 29.23 1.76
N LEU A 99 -31.08 30.20 2.29
CA LEU A 99 -30.63 31.04 3.41
C LEU A 99 -30.83 30.28 4.74
N TYR A 100 -29.75 30.08 5.49
CA TYR A 100 -29.79 29.52 6.83
C TYR A 100 -30.53 30.46 7.79
N LYS A 101 -31.67 30.00 8.30
CA LYS A 101 -32.56 30.76 9.22
C LYS A 101 -32.69 30.09 10.58
N GLU A 102 -32.51 28.78 10.63
CA GLU A 102 -32.63 27.93 11.81
C GLU A 102 -31.79 26.65 11.60
N PRO A 103 -31.46 25.91 12.68
CA PRO A 103 -30.71 24.66 12.56
C PRO A 103 -31.38 23.64 11.66
N VAL A 104 -30.60 23.01 10.78
CA VAL A 104 -31.08 21.96 9.88
C VAL A 104 -31.23 20.67 10.66
N PHE A 105 -32.42 20.08 10.67
CA PHE A 105 -32.72 18.84 11.39
C PHE A 105 -32.50 17.63 10.49
N LEU A 106 -31.71 16.66 10.95
CA LEU A 106 -31.52 15.36 10.31
C LEU A 106 -31.96 14.26 11.29
N ALA A 107 -32.77 13.32 10.81
CA ALA A 107 -33.27 12.20 11.60
C ALA A 107 -32.42 10.95 11.36
N ALA A 108 -32.12 10.22 12.43
CA ALA A 108 -31.50 8.89 12.29
C ALA A 108 -32.62 7.84 12.19
N GLU A 109 -32.92 7.43 10.97
CA GLU A 109 -33.94 6.42 10.65
C GLU A 109 -33.35 5.00 10.65
N GLU A 110 -34.17 3.97 10.43
CA GLU A 110 -33.70 2.57 10.32
C GLU A 110 -32.86 2.34 9.06
N GLU A 111 -33.29 2.93 7.93
CA GLU A 111 -32.53 2.94 6.68
C GLU A 111 -31.51 4.07 6.71
N GLU A 112 -30.33 3.81 6.15
CA GLU A 112 -29.28 4.81 6.00
C GLU A 112 -29.72 5.98 5.12
N SER A 113 -29.32 7.19 5.50
CA SER A 113 -29.31 8.35 4.60
C SER A 113 -27.98 9.08 4.71
N VAL A 114 -27.45 9.49 3.56
CA VAL A 114 -26.18 10.22 3.47
C VAL A 114 -26.45 11.59 2.88
N GLU A 115 -26.17 12.63 3.65
CA GLU A 115 -26.53 14.01 3.33
C GLU A 115 -25.29 14.88 3.26
N VAL A 116 -25.10 15.60 2.14
CA VAL A 116 -23.95 16.47 1.92
C VAL A 116 -24.39 17.92 1.98
N TYR A 117 -23.85 18.69 2.93
CA TYR A 117 -24.14 20.11 3.07
C TYR A 117 -22.90 20.97 2.83
N ARG A 118 -23.09 22.07 2.09
CA ARG A 118 -22.05 23.07 1.84
C ARG A 118 -22.51 24.42 2.31
N PHE A 119 -21.71 25.11 3.13
CA PHE A 119 -22.05 26.37 3.77
C PHE A 119 -21.10 27.49 3.36
N LEU A 120 -21.65 28.68 3.11
CA LEU A 120 -20.93 29.91 2.80
C LEU A 120 -21.47 31.06 3.64
N ALA A 121 -20.60 31.78 4.34
CA ALA A 121 -20.95 33.02 5.00
C ALA A 121 -20.66 34.24 4.10
N VAL A 122 -21.60 35.19 4.05
CA VAL A 122 -21.42 36.51 3.44
C VAL A 122 -21.55 37.55 4.54
N PHE A 123 -20.46 38.24 4.85
CA PHE A 123 -20.38 39.21 5.93
C PHE A 123 -20.87 40.60 5.52
N GLN A 124 -21.23 41.43 6.50
CA GLN A 124 -21.75 42.78 6.23
C GLN A 124 -20.74 43.70 5.51
N ASP A 125 -19.45 43.45 5.65
CA ASP A 125 -18.39 44.21 4.96
C ASP A 125 -18.19 43.77 3.50
N GLY A 126 -18.92 42.74 3.06
CA GLY A 126 -18.87 42.18 1.72
C GLY A 126 -17.81 41.10 1.52
N THR A 127 -17.11 40.68 2.58
CA THR A 127 -16.20 39.52 2.54
C THR A 127 -16.98 38.21 2.70
N GLU A 128 -16.31 37.10 2.36
CA GLU A 128 -16.86 35.75 2.34
C GLU A 128 -16.00 34.83 3.19
N SER A 129 -16.61 33.82 3.81
CA SER A 129 -15.86 32.70 4.37
C SER A 129 -15.41 31.74 3.27
N GLU A 130 -14.46 30.88 3.60
CA GLU A 130 -14.29 29.62 2.87
C GLU A 130 -15.59 28.79 2.92
N ILE A 131 -15.77 27.93 1.92
CA ILE A 131 -16.91 27.02 1.87
C ILE A 131 -16.62 25.80 2.75
N VAL A 132 -17.45 25.59 3.77
CA VAL A 132 -17.38 24.40 4.63
C VAL A 132 -18.29 23.33 4.07
N THR A 133 -17.74 22.17 3.74
CA THR A 133 -18.48 20.99 3.26
C THR A 133 -18.41 19.89 4.31
N ASN A 134 -19.57 19.34 4.69
CA ASN A 134 -19.67 18.22 5.62
C ASN A 134 -20.65 17.18 5.08
N THR A 135 -20.31 15.90 5.28
CA THR A 135 -21.16 14.75 5.00
C THR A 135 -21.67 14.14 6.30
N TYR A 136 -22.97 13.88 6.37
CA TYR A 136 -23.62 13.28 7.52
C TYR A 136 -24.20 11.93 7.12
N PHE A 137 -23.70 10.87 7.73
CA PHE A 137 -24.22 9.51 7.57
C PHE A 137 -25.18 9.22 8.72
N MET A 138 -26.46 9.16 8.42
CA MET A 138 -27.55 9.05 9.38
C MET A 138 -28.12 7.64 9.35
N GLY A 139 -28.25 6.99 10.50
CA GLY A 139 -28.94 5.70 10.59
C GLY A 139 -28.78 5.03 11.94
N LYS A 140 -29.81 4.34 12.44
CA LYS A 140 -29.80 3.68 13.75
C LYS A 140 -28.67 2.67 13.94
N ASN A 141 -28.22 2.05 12.85
CA ASN A 141 -27.17 1.02 12.85
C ASN A 141 -25.91 1.47 12.07
N ILE A 142 -25.72 2.78 11.85
CA ILE A 142 -24.66 3.29 10.95
C ILE A 142 -23.25 2.87 11.36
N LYS A 143 -23.00 2.70 12.67
CA LYS A 143 -21.69 2.31 13.21
C LYS A 143 -21.27 0.87 12.85
N ASP A 144 -22.23 0.03 12.48
CA ASP A 144 -21.99 -1.36 12.10
C ASP A 144 -22.19 -1.59 10.59
N ARG A 145 -22.38 -0.52 9.79
CA ARG A 145 -22.72 -0.62 8.37
C ARG A 145 -21.51 -0.97 7.49
N TYR A 146 -20.33 -0.44 7.80
CA TYR A 146 -19.18 -0.48 6.89
C TYR A 146 -18.03 -1.34 7.43
N ASP A 147 -17.44 -2.14 6.54
CA ASP A 147 -16.13 -2.80 6.74
C ASP A 147 -15.01 -2.09 5.96
N THR A 148 -15.40 -1.14 5.11
CA THR A 148 -14.59 -0.44 4.11
C THR A 148 -14.34 1.00 4.53
N MET A 149 -13.29 1.61 3.96
CA MET A 149 -13.20 3.08 4.00
C MET A 149 -14.30 3.68 3.14
N ILE A 150 -14.69 4.92 3.45
CA ILE A 150 -15.75 5.61 2.73
C ILE A 150 -15.19 6.87 2.09
N ILE A 151 -15.56 7.10 0.83
CA ILE A 151 -15.25 8.33 0.10
C ILE A 151 -16.56 9.05 -0.19
N SER A 152 -16.73 10.24 0.36
CA SER A 152 -17.83 11.14 0.02
C SER A 152 -17.32 12.27 -0.87
N LEU A 153 -17.98 12.47 -2.00
CA LEU A 153 -17.63 13.47 -3.00
C LEU A 153 -18.76 14.50 -3.12
N ALA A 154 -18.42 15.79 -3.06
CA ALA A 154 -19.36 16.87 -3.34
C ALA A 154 -18.91 17.64 -4.60
N ALA A 155 -19.74 17.65 -5.64
CA ALA A 155 -19.44 18.26 -6.93
C ALA A 155 -20.69 18.86 -7.58
N GLU A 156 -20.46 19.77 -8.53
CA GLU A 156 -21.53 20.31 -9.37
C GLU A 156 -22.14 19.20 -10.25
N ASP A 157 -23.46 19.06 -10.21
CA ASP A 157 -24.17 18.06 -11.01
C ASP A 157 -23.94 18.26 -12.52
N ASP A 158 -23.90 19.52 -12.98
CA ASP A 158 -23.62 19.86 -14.39
C ASP A 158 -22.21 19.45 -14.85
N ASP A 159 -21.23 19.44 -13.93
CA ASP A 159 -19.85 19.04 -14.22
C ASP A 159 -19.72 17.51 -14.36
N LEU A 160 -20.54 16.76 -13.63
CA LEU A 160 -20.53 15.30 -13.65
C LEU A 160 -21.52 14.73 -14.67
N TYR A 161 -22.74 15.24 -14.75
CA TYR A 161 -23.85 14.66 -15.51
C TYR A 161 -24.48 15.62 -16.53
N GLY A 162 -24.05 16.88 -16.58
CA GLY A 162 -24.56 17.86 -17.54
C GLY A 162 -24.33 17.47 -19.00
N TYR A 163 -25.27 17.85 -19.88
CA TYR A 163 -25.20 17.50 -21.31
C TYR A 163 -23.93 18.01 -22.00
N GLU A 164 -23.51 19.24 -21.70
CA GLU A 164 -22.40 19.89 -22.39
C GLU A 164 -21.04 19.36 -21.90
N ASN A 165 -20.83 19.29 -20.58
CA ASN A 165 -19.50 19.04 -19.99
C ASN A 165 -19.47 17.89 -18.97
N GLY A 166 -20.59 17.22 -18.73
CA GLY A 166 -20.73 16.15 -17.74
C GLY A 166 -19.82 14.96 -18.08
N ILE A 167 -18.86 14.67 -17.20
CA ILE A 167 -17.85 13.65 -17.47
C ILE A 167 -18.33 12.20 -17.26
N PHE A 168 -19.48 11.95 -16.65
CA PHE A 168 -20.06 10.61 -16.42
C PHE A 168 -21.03 10.17 -17.53
N VAL A 169 -21.37 11.06 -18.47
CA VAL A 169 -22.42 10.84 -19.46
C VAL A 169 -21.87 10.75 -20.89
N GLU A 170 -22.67 10.20 -21.79
CA GLU A 170 -22.39 10.27 -23.23
C GLU A 170 -22.38 11.72 -23.73
N GLY A 171 -23.38 12.48 -23.30
CA GLY A 171 -23.46 13.92 -23.48
C GLY A 171 -23.41 14.41 -24.92
N LYS A 172 -23.05 15.69 -25.07
CA LYS A 172 -23.02 16.39 -26.35
C LYS A 172 -22.10 15.73 -27.37
N LEU A 173 -20.94 15.21 -26.95
CA LEU A 173 -19.99 14.61 -27.90
C LEU A 173 -20.58 13.38 -28.60
N ARG A 174 -21.35 12.54 -27.89
CA ARG A 174 -22.08 11.43 -28.49
C ARG A 174 -23.16 11.92 -29.45
N ALA A 175 -23.99 12.86 -28.99
CA ALA A 175 -25.09 13.39 -29.80
C ALA A 175 -24.59 14.04 -31.11
N ASP A 176 -23.48 14.79 -31.05
CA ASP A 176 -22.85 15.38 -32.22
C ASP A 176 -22.27 14.33 -33.17
N TRP A 177 -21.73 13.23 -32.64
CA TRP A 177 -21.23 12.11 -33.43
C TRP A 177 -22.37 11.35 -34.13
N GLU A 178 -23.46 11.03 -33.43
CA GLU A 178 -24.63 10.34 -33.98
C GLU A 178 -25.30 11.16 -35.09
N ALA A 179 -25.37 12.48 -34.93
CA ALA A 179 -25.88 13.38 -35.96
C ALA A 179 -25.04 13.34 -37.25
N GLN A 180 -23.75 13.03 -37.14
CA GLN A 180 -22.82 12.88 -38.27
C GLN A 180 -22.82 11.46 -38.85
N HIS A 181 -23.24 10.45 -38.07
CA HIS A 181 -23.23 9.02 -38.44
C HIS A 181 -24.62 8.39 -38.31
N PRO A 182 -25.63 8.89 -39.05
CA PRO A 182 -27.01 8.47 -38.86
C PRO A 182 -27.22 7.01 -39.25
N GLY A 183 -27.68 6.20 -38.28
CA GLY A 183 -27.97 4.78 -38.46
C GLY A 183 -26.74 3.88 -38.31
N GLU A 184 -25.60 4.43 -37.92
CA GLU A 184 -24.44 3.67 -37.48
C GLU A 184 -24.56 3.38 -35.98
N GLU A 185 -24.18 2.16 -35.57
CA GLU A 185 -24.11 1.79 -34.16
C GLU A 185 -22.81 2.36 -33.58
N ALA A 186 -22.91 3.00 -32.41
CA ALA A 186 -21.74 3.56 -31.74
C ALA A 186 -20.78 2.45 -31.33
N ALA A 187 -19.57 2.48 -31.90
CA ALA A 187 -18.46 1.68 -31.40
C ALA A 187 -18.03 2.18 -30.01
N PHE A 188 -17.28 1.35 -29.26
CA PHE A 188 -16.87 1.68 -27.89
C PHE A 188 -15.98 2.93 -27.79
N ASP A 189 -15.25 3.26 -28.86
CA ASP A 189 -14.36 4.42 -28.96
C ASP A 189 -15.03 5.63 -29.61
N ALA A 190 -16.30 5.50 -30.02
CA ALA A 190 -17.02 6.61 -30.60
C ALA A 190 -17.17 7.73 -29.54
N PRO A 191 -16.98 9.01 -29.91
CA PRO A 191 -16.87 10.11 -28.95
C PRO A 191 -18.06 10.23 -27.99
N ALA A 192 -17.76 10.39 -26.71
CA ALA A 192 -18.68 10.76 -25.65
C ALA A 192 -17.95 11.67 -24.63
N ASN A 193 -18.69 12.40 -23.80
CA ASN A 193 -18.09 13.30 -22.81
C ASN A 193 -17.17 12.53 -21.85
N TYR A 194 -17.55 11.31 -21.45
CA TYR A 194 -16.69 10.44 -20.63
C TYR A 194 -15.38 10.03 -21.33
N ASN A 195 -15.21 10.22 -22.64
CA ASN A 195 -13.95 9.91 -23.35
C ASN A 195 -12.93 11.04 -23.32
N VAL A 196 -13.29 12.25 -22.85
CA VAL A 196 -12.36 13.38 -22.77
C VAL A 196 -11.19 13.03 -21.83
N ARG A 197 -9.97 13.40 -22.26
CA ARG A 197 -8.70 13.04 -21.60
C ARG A 197 -7.97 14.29 -21.10
N GLY A 198 -6.98 14.07 -20.23
CA GLY A 198 -6.07 15.12 -19.78
C GLY A 198 -6.72 16.14 -18.84
N ARG A 199 -6.10 17.32 -18.70
CA ARG A 199 -6.59 18.42 -17.84
C ARG A 199 -8.01 18.86 -18.22
N GLU A 200 -8.39 18.76 -19.49
CA GLU A 200 -9.68 19.23 -19.99
C GLU A 200 -10.88 18.43 -19.44
N SER A 201 -10.67 17.18 -19.00
CA SER A 201 -11.71 16.38 -18.33
C SER A 201 -11.70 16.48 -16.81
N GLU A 202 -10.81 17.27 -16.21
CA GLU A 202 -10.82 17.47 -14.75
C GLU A 202 -11.99 18.37 -14.34
N ARG A 203 -12.68 17.98 -13.27
CA ARG A 203 -13.75 18.74 -12.64
C ARG A 203 -13.45 18.96 -11.16
N ASN A 204 -13.98 20.04 -10.61
CA ASN A 204 -13.82 20.36 -9.19
C ASN A 204 -14.63 19.38 -8.35
N VAL A 205 -14.05 18.92 -7.25
CA VAL A 205 -14.73 18.08 -6.27
C VAL A 205 -14.23 18.40 -4.87
N HIS A 206 -15.10 18.36 -3.88
CA HIS A 206 -14.70 18.27 -2.48
C HIS A 206 -14.66 16.81 -2.06
N ILE A 207 -13.57 16.39 -1.42
CA ILE A 207 -13.30 14.99 -1.09
C ILE A 207 -13.25 14.86 0.43
N GLU A 208 -14.11 14.04 0.99
CA GLU A 208 -14.00 13.56 2.36
C GLU A 208 -13.74 12.05 2.38
N ILE A 209 -12.79 11.61 3.21
CA ILE A 209 -12.45 10.20 3.41
C ILE A 209 -12.70 9.84 4.88
N PHE A 210 -13.35 8.71 5.13
CA PHE A 210 -13.68 8.23 6.47
C PHE A 210 -13.19 6.79 6.69
N GLU A 211 -12.80 6.49 7.93
CA GLU A 211 -12.65 5.12 8.40
C GLU A 211 -14.01 4.43 8.56
N PRO A 212 -14.04 3.07 8.65
CA PRO A 212 -15.28 2.32 8.87
C PRO A 212 -16.07 2.73 10.12
N ASP A 213 -15.41 3.34 11.11
CA ASP A 213 -16.04 3.83 12.36
C ASP A 213 -16.66 5.24 12.24
N GLY A 214 -16.58 5.85 11.05
CA GLY A 214 -17.07 7.19 10.76
C GLY A 214 -16.09 8.32 11.09
N LYS A 215 -14.86 8.02 11.53
CA LYS A 215 -13.82 9.03 11.74
C LYS A 215 -13.35 9.59 10.40
N ARG A 216 -13.52 10.90 10.20
CA ARG A 216 -13.00 11.62 9.03
C ARG A 216 -11.46 11.69 9.07
N LEU A 217 -10.83 11.18 8.01
CA LEU A 217 -9.38 11.19 7.79
C LEU A 217 -8.90 12.38 6.96
N ALA A 218 -9.67 12.76 5.93
CA ALA A 218 -9.40 13.94 5.11
C ALA A 218 -10.68 14.69 4.75
N ALA A 219 -10.52 15.99 4.52
CA ALA A 219 -11.51 16.88 3.94
C ALA A 219 -10.75 17.96 3.16
N GLN A 220 -10.75 17.90 1.83
CA GLN A 220 -10.03 18.86 0.99
C GLN A 220 -10.67 19.01 -0.39
N ASN A 221 -10.39 20.12 -1.05
CA ASN A 221 -10.78 20.28 -2.46
C ASN A 221 -9.78 19.57 -3.38
N GLY A 222 -10.28 19.05 -4.49
CA GLY A 222 -9.48 18.32 -5.46
C GLY A 222 -10.09 18.28 -6.86
N GLY A 223 -9.43 17.53 -7.73
CA GLY A 223 -9.88 17.27 -9.09
C GLY A 223 -10.38 15.84 -9.25
N ILE A 224 -11.44 15.63 -10.03
CA ILE A 224 -11.92 14.31 -10.45
C ILE A 224 -11.81 14.15 -11.96
N ARG A 225 -11.36 12.97 -12.43
CA ARG A 225 -11.39 12.58 -13.84
C ARG A 225 -11.85 11.15 -14.01
N ILE A 226 -12.63 10.87 -15.06
CA ILE A 226 -12.89 9.50 -15.47
C ILE A 226 -11.58 8.80 -15.85
N SER A 227 -11.46 7.53 -15.46
CA SER A 227 -10.29 6.67 -15.64
C SER A 227 -10.61 5.43 -16.46
N GLY A 228 -9.58 4.75 -16.97
CA GLY A 228 -9.72 3.56 -17.82
C GLY A 228 -9.76 3.87 -19.32
N ASN A 229 -9.95 2.82 -20.13
CA ASN A 229 -10.10 2.92 -21.57
C ASN A 229 -11.48 2.43 -22.01
N PHE A 230 -11.64 1.11 -22.21
CA PHE A 230 -12.91 0.49 -22.58
C PHE A 230 -14.00 0.68 -21.52
N THR A 231 -13.65 0.62 -20.24
CA THR A 231 -14.57 0.70 -19.09
C THR A 231 -15.16 2.09 -18.84
N ARG A 232 -14.79 3.10 -19.62
CA ARG A 232 -15.37 4.45 -19.53
C ARG A 232 -16.85 4.48 -19.91
N GLN A 233 -17.31 3.50 -20.68
CA GLN A 233 -18.72 3.35 -21.04
C GLN A 233 -19.53 2.54 -20.01
N SER A 234 -18.86 1.82 -19.09
CA SER A 234 -19.52 0.99 -18.07
C SER A 234 -20.44 1.84 -17.20
N GLU A 235 -21.56 1.28 -16.74
CA GLU A 235 -22.58 1.96 -15.95
C GLU A 235 -21.94 2.67 -14.75
N GLN A 236 -21.28 1.88 -13.89
CA GLN A 236 -20.41 2.34 -12.82
C GLN A 236 -19.04 2.76 -13.39
N LYS A 237 -18.68 4.05 -13.28
CA LYS A 237 -17.43 4.60 -13.86
C LYS A 237 -16.27 4.51 -12.86
N SER A 238 -15.09 4.10 -13.33
CA SER A 238 -13.83 4.33 -12.61
C SER A 238 -13.38 5.79 -12.73
N PHE A 239 -12.74 6.33 -11.72
CA PHE A 239 -12.22 7.70 -11.73
C PHE A 239 -10.90 7.82 -10.97
N LYS A 240 -10.19 8.94 -11.16
CA LYS A 240 -9.02 9.35 -10.38
C LYS A 240 -9.35 10.62 -9.63
N LEU A 241 -8.89 10.70 -8.39
CA LEU A 241 -8.92 11.90 -7.57
C LEU A 241 -7.52 12.52 -7.54
N TYR A 242 -7.45 13.85 -7.57
CA TYR A 242 -6.20 14.61 -7.65
C TYR A 242 -6.13 15.68 -6.57
N ALA A 243 -5.03 15.70 -5.82
CA ALA A 243 -4.69 16.77 -4.90
C ALA A 243 -3.70 17.74 -5.56
N ARG A 244 -4.08 19.03 -5.65
CA ARG A 244 -3.31 20.04 -6.40
C ARG A 244 -3.48 21.42 -5.76
N LYS A 245 -2.44 22.24 -5.90
CA LYS A 245 -2.43 23.63 -5.43
C LYS A 245 -3.52 24.51 -6.03
N GLU A 246 -4.02 24.16 -7.20
CA GLU A 246 -5.12 24.90 -7.85
C GLU A 246 -6.47 24.69 -7.17
N TYR A 247 -6.61 23.63 -6.35
CA TYR A 247 -7.80 23.33 -5.58
C TYR A 247 -7.66 23.67 -4.11
N ASP A 248 -6.46 23.45 -3.58
CA ASP A 248 -6.14 23.70 -2.18
C ASP A 248 -4.66 24.11 -2.09
N GLU A 249 -4.39 25.38 -1.73
CA GLU A 249 -3.03 25.91 -1.69
C GLU A 249 -2.17 25.23 -0.61
N GLU A 250 -2.82 24.84 0.49
CA GLU A 250 -2.20 24.21 1.66
C GLU A 250 -2.19 22.68 1.49
N GLU A 251 -3.37 22.06 1.37
CA GLU A 251 -3.56 20.60 1.28
C GLU A 251 -3.48 20.11 -0.16
N ASN A 252 -2.33 20.32 -0.80
CA ASN A 252 -2.11 19.89 -2.18
C ASN A 252 -1.70 18.41 -2.31
N ARG A 253 -1.79 17.60 -1.24
CA ARG A 253 -1.58 16.14 -1.20
C ARG A 253 -2.67 15.51 -0.33
N PHE A 254 -2.94 14.22 -0.51
CA PHE A 254 -3.71 13.43 0.44
C PHE A 254 -2.74 12.94 1.53
N CYS A 255 -2.71 13.61 2.68
CA CYS A 255 -1.77 13.32 3.78
C CYS A 255 -2.36 12.28 4.76
N ILE A 256 -2.58 11.04 4.29
CA ILE A 256 -3.15 9.93 5.06
C ILE A 256 -2.39 8.64 4.69
N PRO A 257 -2.06 7.73 5.62
CA PRO A 257 -1.57 6.38 5.29
C PRO A 257 -2.70 5.50 4.75
N LEU A 258 -2.96 5.57 3.44
CA LEU A 258 -4.08 4.86 2.79
C LEU A 258 -3.80 3.35 2.65
N PHE A 259 -2.53 2.98 2.43
CA PHE A 259 -2.09 1.61 2.16
C PHE A 259 -0.97 1.19 3.12
N GLU A 260 -1.17 0.09 3.85
CA GLU A 260 -0.20 -0.38 4.87
C GLU A 260 0.98 -1.17 4.26
N ASP A 261 0.77 -1.72 3.05
CA ASP A 261 1.75 -2.48 2.28
C ASP A 261 2.63 -1.59 1.37
N MET A 262 2.24 -0.34 1.14
CA MET A 262 3.04 0.60 0.35
C MET A 262 4.14 1.23 1.21
N ARG A 263 5.39 0.77 1.01
CA ARG A 263 6.54 1.19 1.82
C ARG A 263 7.70 1.71 0.98
N SER A 264 8.41 2.70 1.52
CA SER A 264 9.64 3.21 0.91
C SER A 264 10.78 2.20 1.05
N ILE A 265 11.51 1.92 -0.04
CA ILE A 265 12.65 1.00 -0.02
C ILE A 265 13.87 1.57 0.72
N GLN A 266 13.98 2.89 0.88
CA GLN A 266 15.12 3.52 1.57
C GLN A 266 15.00 3.42 3.10
N GLY A 267 13.79 3.25 3.63
CA GLY A 267 13.54 3.37 5.07
C GLY A 267 12.51 2.41 5.67
N GLY A 268 11.77 1.65 4.85
CA GLY A 268 10.71 0.73 5.32
C GLY A 268 9.45 1.43 5.85
N ASN A 269 9.36 2.74 5.73
CA ASN A 269 8.25 3.54 6.22
C ASN A 269 7.04 3.42 5.30
N VAL A 270 5.85 3.40 5.90
CA VAL A 270 4.59 3.45 5.16
C VAL A 270 4.46 4.81 4.48
N ILE A 271 4.06 4.78 3.20
CA ILE A 271 3.76 5.99 2.44
C ILE A 271 2.44 6.58 2.93
N ASP A 272 2.42 7.88 3.22
CA ASP A 272 1.29 8.59 3.83
C ASP A 272 0.89 9.86 3.10
N GLN A 273 1.41 10.07 1.89
CA GLN A 273 1.15 11.25 1.08
C GLN A 273 0.94 10.82 -0.36
N TYR A 274 -0.10 11.34 -1.02
CA TYR A 274 -0.38 11.00 -2.42
C TYR A 274 -0.84 12.23 -3.21
N LYS A 275 -0.49 12.30 -4.50
CA LYS A 275 -1.01 13.33 -5.42
C LYS A 275 -2.23 12.87 -6.21
N SER A 276 -2.33 11.58 -6.45
CA SER A 276 -3.49 10.98 -7.07
C SER A 276 -3.78 9.61 -6.49
N ILE A 277 -5.06 9.24 -6.53
CA ILE A 277 -5.53 7.90 -6.17
C ILE A 277 -6.56 7.47 -7.21
N LYS A 278 -6.53 6.20 -7.62
CA LYS A 278 -7.47 5.65 -8.60
C LYS A 278 -8.58 4.89 -7.86
N ILE A 279 -9.83 5.22 -8.16
CA ILE A 279 -11.01 4.53 -7.64
C ILE A 279 -11.55 3.68 -8.79
N ARG A 280 -11.30 2.37 -8.71
CA ARG A 280 -11.51 1.40 -9.78
C ARG A 280 -12.76 0.55 -9.51
N ASN A 281 -13.59 0.41 -10.53
CA ASN A 281 -14.82 -0.39 -10.52
C ASN A 281 -14.55 -1.89 -10.75
N THR A 282 -13.34 -2.40 -10.52
CA THR A 282 -12.88 -3.78 -10.84
C THR A 282 -12.87 -4.18 -12.33
N GLY A 283 -13.07 -3.22 -13.24
CA GLY A 283 -12.85 -3.39 -14.66
C GLY A 283 -13.71 -4.49 -15.30
N ASN A 284 -13.10 -5.53 -15.87
CA ASN A 284 -13.80 -6.67 -16.45
C ASN A 284 -14.43 -7.60 -15.39
N ASP A 285 -13.96 -7.56 -14.15
CA ASP A 285 -14.45 -8.38 -13.03
C ASP A 285 -15.67 -7.76 -12.30
N ARG A 286 -16.14 -6.59 -12.76
CA ARG A 286 -17.24 -5.77 -12.17
C ARG A 286 -18.64 -6.38 -12.21
N SER A 287 -18.78 -7.56 -12.79
CA SER A 287 -20.05 -8.29 -12.84
C SER A 287 -19.82 -9.75 -12.47
N GLU A 288 -18.68 -10.01 -11.83
CA GLU A 288 -18.12 -11.33 -11.58
C GLU A 288 -17.67 -11.41 -10.11
N GLY A 289 -16.36 -11.40 -9.83
CA GLY A 289 -15.82 -11.54 -8.48
C GLY A 289 -15.57 -10.22 -7.74
N PHE A 290 -15.49 -9.09 -8.46
CA PHE A 290 -15.09 -7.79 -7.93
C PHE A 290 -13.76 -7.81 -7.13
N ILE A 291 -12.78 -8.65 -7.50
CA ILE A 291 -11.58 -8.90 -6.70
C ILE A 291 -10.33 -9.35 -7.47
N ARG A 292 -10.44 -9.81 -8.73
CA ARG A 292 -9.33 -10.52 -9.39
C ARG A 292 -8.08 -9.67 -9.62
N ASP A 293 -8.26 -8.40 -10.01
CA ASP A 293 -7.16 -7.46 -10.19
C ASP A 293 -6.42 -7.28 -8.85
N GLU A 294 -7.19 -7.01 -7.81
CA GLU A 294 -6.69 -6.69 -6.48
C GLU A 294 -6.02 -7.90 -5.81
N LEU A 295 -6.60 -9.09 -5.96
CA LEU A 295 -6.01 -10.34 -5.53
C LEU A 295 -4.69 -10.60 -6.28
N GLY A 296 -4.67 -10.41 -7.60
CA GLY A 296 -3.46 -10.54 -8.40
C GLY A 296 -2.34 -9.61 -7.95
N MET A 297 -2.65 -8.34 -7.65
CA MET A 297 -1.69 -7.37 -7.12
C MET A 297 -1.17 -7.76 -5.73
N ARG A 298 -2.05 -8.23 -4.84
CA ARG A 298 -1.67 -8.65 -3.49
C ARG A 298 -0.74 -9.86 -3.52
N LEU A 299 -1.10 -10.90 -4.28
CA LEU A 299 -0.28 -12.11 -4.43
C LEU A 299 1.06 -11.82 -5.12
N ALA A 300 1.10 -10.92 -6.11
CA ALA A 300 2.35 -10.50 -6.73
C ALA A 300 3.26 -9.74 -5.74
N THR A 301 2.68 -8.97 -4.83
CA THR A 301 3.42 -8.28 -3.76
C THR A 301 4.02 -9.30 -2.78
N GLU A 302 3.23 -10.29 -2.35
CA GLU A 302 3.69 -11.40 -1.50
C GLU A 302 4.77 -12.26 -2.19
N ALA A 303 4.70 -12.42 -3.52
CA ALA A 303 5.73 -13.06 -4.32
C ALA A 303 7.04 -12.24 -4.42
N GLY A 304 7.07 -11.02 -3.89
CA GLY A 304 8.22 -10.13 -3.95
C GLY A 304 8.44 -9.47 -5.31
N PHE A 305 7.39 -9.37 -6.15
CA PHE A 305 7.50 -8.64 -7.40
C PHE A 305 7.72 -7.16 -7.13
N ALA A 306 8.72 -6.58 -7.80
CA ALA A 306 9.26 -5.28 -7.40
C ALA A 306 8.21 -4.18 -7.43
N ASP A 307 7.34 -4.12 -8.44
CA ASP A 307 6.37 -3.03 -8.63
C ASP A 307 4.95 -3.54 -8.86
N THR A 308 4.11 -3.31 -7.85
CA THR A 308 2.68 -3.65 -7.79
C THR A 308 1.87 -2.44 -7.32
N GLN A 309 0.57 -2.43 -7.60
CA GLN A 309 -0.34 -1.42 -7.05
C GLN A 309 -0.88 -1.88 -5.70
N SER A 310 -0.86 -1.01 -4.70
CA SER A 310 -1.53 -1.25 -3.43
C SER A 310 -3.02 -1.00 -3.57
N VAL A 311 -3.83 -1.81 -2.88
CA VAL A 311 -5.28 -1.87 -3.08
C VAL A 311 -6.04 -1.87 -1.75
N ARG A 312 -7.20 -1.21 -1.70
CA ARG A 312 -8.08 -1.19 -0.53
C ARG A 312 -9.55 -1.01 -0.94
N PRO A 313 -10.52 -1.76 -0.38
CA PRO A 313 -11.91 -1.61 -0.77
C PRO A 313 -12.50 -0.34 -0.17
N VAL A 314 -13.35 0.35 -0.94
CA VAL A 314 -14.00 1.61 -0.55
C VAL A 314 -15.45 1.69 -0.99
N SER A 315 -16.29 2.27 -0.14
CA SER A 315 -17.66 2.68 -0.49
C SER A 315 -17.64 4.11 -0.97
N VAL A 316 -18.32 4.39 -2.09
CA VAL A 316 -18.32 5.73 -2.68
C VAL A 316 -19.71 6.35 -2.64
N TYR A 317 -19.77 7.63 -2.25
CA TYR A 317 -20.95 8.47 -2.36
C TYR A 317 -20.61 9.72 -3.18
N ILE A 318 -21.50 10.10 -4.10
CA ILE A 318 -21.42 11.38 -4.84
C ILE A 318 -22.69 12.16 -4.52
N ASN A 319 -22.54 13.36 -3.95
CA ASN A 319 -23.63 14.23 -3.55
C ASN A 319 -24.68 13.50 -2.67
N GLY A 320 -24.20 12.66 -1.74
CA GLY A 320 -25.03 11.83 -0.85
C GLY A 320 -25.62 10.57 -1.50
N ARG A 321 -25.44 10.38 -2.81
CA ARG A 321 -25.92 9.17 -3.52
C ARG A 321 -24.85 8.10 -3.55
N TYR A 322 -25.18 6.93 -3.04
CA TYR A 322 -24.33 5.75 -3.11
C TYR A 322 -24.00 5.38 -4.57
N GLN A 323 -22.73 5.09 -4.84
CA GLN A 323 -22.19 4.76 -6.16
C GLN A 323 -21.65 3.32 -6.25
N GLY A 324 -21.78 2.52 -5.19
CA GLY A 324 -21.28 1.15 -5.15
C GLY A 324 -19.97 0.96 -4.40
N LEU A 325 -19.57 -0.31 -4.29
CA LEU A 325 -18.22 -0.73 -3.93
C LEU A 325 -17.25 -0.38 -5.07
N TYR A 326 -16.08 0.12 -4.68
CA TYR A 326 -14.92 0.28 -5.53
C TYR A 326 -13.68 -0.27 -4.83
N TRP A 327 -12.58 -0.39 -5.57
CA TRP A 327 -11.25 -0.52 -4.99
C TRP A 327 -10.45 0.75 -5.23
N MET A 328 -9.89 1.30 -4.16
CA MET A 328 -8.86 2.32 -4.22
C MET A 328 -7.53 1.64 -4.58
N HIS A 329 -6.83 2.20 -5.56
CA HIS A 329 -5.53 1.75 -6.04
C HIS A 329 -4.50 2.88 -5.94
N SER A 330 -3.27 2.56 -5.55
CA SER A 330 -2.12 3.44 -5.82
C SER A 330 -1.90 3.57 -7.33
N THR A 331 -1.20 4.60 -7.79
CA THR A 331 -1.02 4.89 -9.22
C THR A 331 0.46 4.92 -9.58
N TYR A 332 0.86 4.30 -10.70
CA TYR A 332 2.23 4.44 -11.24
C TYR A 332 2.43 5.82 -11.88
N ASP A 333 2.50 6.86 -11.06
CA ASP A 333 2.92 8.21 -11.43
C ASP A 333 4.32 8.52 -10.89
N GLU A 334 4.85 9.69 -11.21
CA GLU A 334 6.16 10.15 -10.73
C GLU A 334 6.24 10.06 -9.20
N GLU A 335 5.16 10.42 -8.52
CA GLU A 335 5.07 10.37 -7.07
C GLU A 335 5.19 8.95 -6.51
N TYR A 336 4.55 7.94 -7.10
CA TYR A 336 4.74 6.55 -6.69
C TYR A 336 6.22 6.15 -6.69
N PHE A 337 6.97 6.54 -7.74
CA PHE A 337 8.39 6.22 -7.82
C PHE A 337 9.22 7.03 -6.82
N GLU A 338 8.92 8.31 -6.60
CA GLU A 338 9.60 9.12 -5.57
C GLU A 338 9.33 8.61 -4.15
N GLU A 339 8.10 8.19 -3.87
CA GLU A 339 7.66 7.66 -2.58
C GLU A 339 8.34 6.32 -2.30
N LYS A 340 8.31 5.43 -3.29
CA LYS A 340 8.91 4.10 -3.18
C LYS A 340 10.43 4.13 -3.19
N TYR A 341 11.04 4.76 -4.18
CA TYR A 341 12.49 4.72 -4.42
C TYR A 341 13.26 5.91 -3.83
N GLY A 342 12.56 6.89 -3.26
CA GLY A 342 13.13 8.15 -2.78
C GLY A 342 13.32 9.16 -3.91
N LYS A 343 13.69 10.39 -3.57
CA LYS A 343 13.94 11.45 -4.56
C LYS A 343 15.22 11.18 -5.37
N TYR A 344 15.15 11.42 -6.67
CA TYR A 344 16.24 11.24 -7.62
C TYR A 344 16.35 12.45 -8.57
N ASP A 345 17.49 12.59 -9.25
CA ASP A 345 17.76 13.69 -10.19
C ASP A 345 17.59 13.22 -11.64
N GLY A 346 16.34 13.15 -12.07
CA GLY A 346 15.91 12.58 -13.33
C GLY A 346 14.41 12.31 -13.32
N GLU A 347 13.93 11.53 -14.29
CA GLU A 347 12.52 11.16 -14.42
C GLU A 347 12.37 9.64 -14.60
N MET A 348 11.31 9.07 -14.01
CA MET A 348 10.87 7.71 -14.33
C MET A 348 9.84 7.81 -15.44
N VAL A 349 10.22 7.39 -16.64
CA VAL A 349 9.36 7.46 -17.82
C VAL A 349 8.59 6.15 -17.94
N VAL A 350 7.26 6.20 -17.86
CA VAL A 350 6.37 5.06 -18.05
C VAL A 350 5.85 5.05 -19.49
N ILE A 351 5.92 3.90 -20.15
CA ILE A 351 5.39 3.66 -21.50
C ILE A 351 4.47 2.44 -21.45
N GLY A 352 3.44 2.39 -22.30
CA GLY A 352 2.53 1.25 -22.26
C GLY A 352 1.37 1.31 -23.23
N THR A 353 1.11 0.18 -23.90
CA THR A 353 -0.10 -0.09 -24.67
C THR A 353 -0.18 -1.59 -24.93
N SER A 354 0.84 -2.12 -25.62
CA SER A 354 1.00 -3.53 -25.94
C SER A 354 2.49 -3.79 -26.13
N GLU A 355 2.94 -5.02 -25.95
CA GLU A 355 4.38 -5.32 -26.00
C GLU A 355 5.01 -4.96 -27.35
N MET A 356 4.33 -5.28 -28.46
CA MET A 356 4.84 -5.06 -29.82
C MET A 356 4.65 -3.63 -30.35
N ASN A 357 3.95 -2.78 -29.58
CA ASN A 357 3.65 -1.41 -29.97
C ASN A 357 3.45 -0.56 -28.72
N MET A 358 4.56 -0.26 -28.04
CA MET A 358 4.55 0.67 -26.91
C MET A 358 4.24 2.08 -27.40
N SER A 359 3.54 2.86 -26.57
CA SER A 359 3.29 4.28 -26.81
C SER A 359 3.33 5.06 -25.50
N GLY A 360 3.34 6.39 -25.61
CA GLY A 360 3.34 7.32 -24.50
C GLY A 360 2.19 8.34 -24.57
N GLY A 361 1.85 8.91 -23.43
CA GLY A 361 0.87 9.98 -23.27
C GLY A 361 1.37 11.37 -23.67
N ASP A 362 2.69 11.57 -23.76
CA ASP A 362 3.31 12.84 -24.16
C ASP A 362 4.52 12.66 -25.09
N GLU A 363 5.23 13.77 -25.39
CA GLU A 363 6.40 13.76 -26.30
C GLU A 363 7.60 12.97 -25.74
N ILE A 364 7.83 13.02 -24.42
CA ILE A 364 8.94 12.33 -23.76
C ILE A 364 8.66 10.84 -23.73
N GLU A 365 7.48 10.44 -23.26
CA GLU A 365 7.06 9.05 -23.21
C GLU A 365 7.04 8.44 -24.63
N ASN A 366 6.54 9.15 -25.64
CA ASN A 366 6.54 8.65 -27.02
C ASN A 366 7.96 8.51 -27.61
N ARG A 367 8.91 9.37 -27.23
CA ARG A 367 10.30 9.22 -27.63
C ARG A 367 10.88 7.92 -27.11
N TYR A 368 10.69 7.62 -25.83
CA TYR A 368 11.20 6.39 -25.21
C TYR A 368 10.42 5.15 -25.63
N ALA A 369 9.13 5.26 -25.90
CA ALA A 369 8.36 4.19 -26.53
C ALA A 369 8.92 3.84 -27.92
N GLY A 370 9.30 4.85 -28.71
CA GLY A 370 9.98 4.65 -30.00
C GLY A 370 11.31 3.92 -29.86
N GLU A 371 12.16 4.33 -28.91
CA GLU A 371 13.42 3.66 -28.59
C GLU A 371 13.18 2.19 -28.17
N TYR A 372 12.22 1.96 -27.28
CA TYR A 372 11.83 0.63 -26.85
C TYR A 372 11.42 -0.26 -28.02
N ASN A 373 10.56 0.25 -28.91
CA ASN A 373 10.09 -0.49 -30.07
C ASN A 373 11.24 -0.87 -31.03
N GLU A 374 12.28 -0.04 -31.17
CA GLU A 374 13.48 -0.36 -31.94
C GLU A 374 14.32 -1.47 -31.27
N ILE A 375 14.48 -1.41 -29.94
CA ILE A 375 15.15 -2.45 -29.14
C ILE A 375 14.39 -3.77 -29.31
N TYR A 376 13.08 -3.76 -29.10
CA TYR A 376 12.22 -4.93 -29.20
C TYR A 376 12.34 -5.57 -30.59
N ALA A 377 12.18 -4.78 -31.67
CA ALA A 377 12.27 -5.27 -33.04
C ALA A 377 13.65 -5.88 -33.38
N LYS A 378 14.74 -5.32 -32.84
CA LYS A 378 16.09 -5.88 -33.00
C LYS A 378 16.21 -7.24 -32.32
N TYR A 379 15.90 -7.31 -31.03
CA TYR A 379 16.22 -8.49 -30.21
C TYR A 379 15.20 -9.62 -30.37
N SER A 380 13.95 -9.32 -30.71
CA SER A 380 12.93 -10.34 -30.98
C SER A 380 13.20 -11.20 -32.21
N THR A 381 14.16 -10.81 -33.05
CA THR A 381 14.59 -11.55 -34.25
C THR A 381 16.06 -11.95 -34.21
N SER A 382 16.76 -11.63 -33.12
CA SER A 382 18.15 -12.00 -32.90
C SER A 382 18.26 -13.39 -32.30
N ASP A 383 19.39 -14.07 -32.50
CA ASP A 383 19.70 -15.31 -31.81
C ASP A 383 20.17 -15.00 -30.39
N LEU A 384 19.24 -15.03 -29.44
CA LEU A 384 19.54 -14.74 -28.04
C LEU A 384 20.30 -15.88 -27.36
N THR A 385 20.50 -17.05 -28.00
CA THR A 385 21.36 -18.11 -27.45
C THR A 385 22.84 -17.72 -27.39
N GLU A 386 23.22 -16.69 -28.14
CA GLU A 386 24.55 -16.08 -28.05
C GLU A 386 24.67 -15.16 -26.83
N ASP A 387 25.55 -15.51 -25.88
CA ASP A 387 25.74 -14.80 -24.61
C ASP A 387 26.01 -13.30 -24.77
N GLU A 388 26.72 -12.90 -25.81
CA GLU A 388 27.01 -11.48 -26.07
C GLU A 388 25.74 -10.70 -26.40
N ILE A 389 24.89 -11.26 -27.27
CA ILE A 389 23.65 -10.62 -27.71
C ILE A 389 22.66 -10.53 -26.54
N CYS A 390 22.56 -11.60 -25.75
CA CYS A 390 21.75 -11.61 -24.54
C CYS A 390 22.24 -10.58 -23.51
N ARG A 391 23.57 -10.43 -23.35
CA ARG A 391 24.15 -9.41 -22.46
C ARG A 391 23.88 -7.98 -22.94
N GLU A 392 23.90 -7.75 -24.27
CA GLU A 392 23.47 -6.46 -24.83
C GLU A 392 22.00 -6.18 -24.52
N LEU A 393 21.10 -7.15 -24.72
CA LEU A 393 19.69 -7.00 -24.36
C LEU A 393 19.52 -6.70 -22.87
N ASN A 394 20.22 -7.44 -22.00
CA ASN A 394 20.14 -7.24 -20.55
C ASN A 394 20.67 -5.88 -20.09
N SER A 395 21.48 -5.20 -20.91
CA SER A 395 21.96 -3.85 -20.62
C SER A 395 20.92 -2.76 -20.88
N VAL A 396 19.81 -3.09 -21.55
CA VAL A 396 18.72 -2.16 -21.89
C VAL A 396 17.35 -2.60 -21.37
N ILE A 397 17.08 -3.90 -21.24
CA ILE A 397 15.88 -4.46 -20.61
C ILE A 397 16.34 -5.33 -19.45
N ASP A 398 15.77 -5.16 -18.26
CA ASP A 398 16.07 -6.04 -17.12
C ASP A 398 15.44 -7.43 -17.36
N ILE A 399 16.23 -8.39 -17.86
CA ILE A 399 15.73 -9.73 -18.22
C ILE A 399 15.15 -10.45 -17.01
N LYS A 400 15.70 -10.25 -15.80
CA LYS A 400 15.20 -10.89 -14.58
C LYS A 400 13.76 -10.41 -14.30
N ASN A 401 13.55 -9.10 -14.25
CA ASN A 401 12.22 -8.51 -14.06
C ASN A 401 11.26 -8.90 -15.20
N TYR A 402 11.73 -8.93 -16.45
CA TYR A 402 10.92 -9.35 -17.60
C TYR A 402 10.40 -10.79 -17.45
N LEU A 403 11.27 -11.74 -17.09
CA LEU A 403 10.87 -13.14 -16.91
C LEU A 403 9.94 -13.33 -15.71
N GLN A 404 10.14 -12.58 -14.62
CA GLN A 404 9.24 -12.58 -13.47
C GLN A 404 7.85 -12.06 -13.83
N TYR A 405 7.79 -10.94 -14.57
CA TYR A 405 6.55 -10.37 -15.07
C TYR A 405 5.79 -11.36 -15.96
N TYR A 406 6.47 -11.97 -16.93
CA TYR A 406 5.87 -12.99 -17.79
C TYR A 406 5.36 -14.19 -16.99
N ALA A 407 6.11 -14.64 -15.99
CA ALA A 407 5.68 -15.76 -15.16
C ALA A 407 4.40 -15.44 -14.38
N LEU A 408 4.27 -14.22 -13.82
CA LEU A 408 3.05 -13.79 -13.13
C LEU A 408 1.84 -13.75 -14.08
N GLU A 409 1.98 -13.09 -15.24
CA GLU A 409 0.90 -12.94 -16.23
C GLU A 409 0.43 -14.30 -16.78
N ILE A 410 1.38 -15.18 -17.11
CA ILE A 410 1.12 -16.53 -17.61
C ILE A 410 0.49 -17.39 -16.52
N TYR A 411 1.05 -17.36 -15.30
CA TYR A 411 0.57 -18.19 -14.21
C TYR A 411 -0.88 -17.83 -13.84
N MET A 412 -1.18 -16.54 -13.69
CA MET A 412 -2.55 -16.04 -13.47
C MET A 412 -3.50 -16.26 -14.67
N ALA A 413 -2.95 -16.65 -15.82
CA ALA A 413 -3.68 -16.87 -17.07
C ALA A 413 -4.39 -15.61 -17.59
N ASN A 414 -3.69 -14.47 -17.62
CA ASN A 414 -4.23 -13.21 -18.10
C ASN A 414 -4.57 -13.30 -19.59
N ARG A 415 -5.86 -13.11 -19.93
CA ARG A 415 -6.35 -13.31 -21.30
C ARG A 415 -6.27 -12.06 -22.16
N ASP A 416 -6.20 -10.87 -21.56
CA ASP A 416 -6.13 -9.56 -22.26
C ASP A 416 -4.70 -9.04 -22.42
N TRP A 417 -3.72 -9.93 -22.34
CA TRP A 417 -2.28 -9.65 -22.37
C TRP A 417 -1.56 -10.61 -23.35
N PRO A 418 -0.41 -10.26 -23.98
CA PRO A 418 0.37 -9.00 -23.95
C PRO A 418 0.05 -8.02 -25.10
N TYR A 419 -1.00 -8.32 -25.88
CA TYR A 419 -1.46 -7.42 -26.95
C TYR A 419 -2.22 -6.19 -26.42
N ASN A 420 -2.48 -6.16 -25.11
CA ASN A 420 -2.95 -5.03 -24.33
C ASN A 420 -2.37 -5.15 -22.89
N ASN A 421 -2.63 -4.18 -22.02
CA ASN A 421 -2.29 -4.17 -20.58
C ASN A 421 -0.79 -4.35 -20.27
N VAL A 422 0.08 -3.85 -21.15
CA VAL A 422 1.53 -3.85 -20.91
C VAL A 422 1.99 -2.44 -20.55
N GLN A 423 2.69 -2.32 -19.42
CA GLN A 423 3.43 -1.13 -19.04
C GLN A 423 4.89 -1.48 -18.70
N ALA A 424 5.80 -0.58 -19.06
CA ALA A 424 7.19 -0.63 -18.65
C ALA A 424 7.67 0.78 -18.30
N TYR A 425 8.65 0.88 -17.41
CA TYR A 425 9.29 2.13 -17.05
C TYR A 425 10.80 2.06 -17.22
N ARG A 426 11.42 3.23 -17.34
CA ARG A 426 12.87 3.38 -17.20
C ARG A 426 13.21 4.67 -16.46
N TYR A 427 14.35 4.67 -15.81
CA TYR A 427 14.96 5.90 -15.32
C TYR A 427 15.68 6.63 -16.45
N VAL A 428 15.52 7.95 -16.49
CA VAL A 428 16.24 8.88 -17.36
C VAL A 428 16.92 9.91 -16.49
N ALA A 429 18.24 9.88 -16.44
CA ALA A 429 19.02 10.84 -15.65
C ALA A 429 18.88 12.27 -16.21
N ALA A 430 18.87 13.27 -15.34
CA ALA A 430 18.94 14.67 -15.73
C ALA A 430 20.23 14.98 -16.52
N ASP A 431 20.29 16.13 -17.18
CA ASP A 431 21.46 16.56 -17.95
C ASP A 431 22.74 16.58 -17.09
N GLY A 432 23.65 15.63 -17.35
CA GLY A 432 24.89 15.46 -16.59
C GLY A 432 24.76 14.60 -15.32
N GLY A 433 23.59 14.00 -15.09
CA GLY A 433 23.35 13.00 -14.06
C GLY A 433 23.99 11.64 -14.38
N GLU A 434 24.06 10.78 -13.36
CA GLU A 434 24.68 9.45 -13.45
C GLU A 434 23.63 8.34 -13.34
N TYR A 435 23.89 7.22 -14.03
CA TYR A 435 23.15 5.98 -13.86
C TYR A 435 23.82 5.15 -12.76
N THR A 436 23.02 4.51 -11.91
CA THR A 436 23.53 3.67 -10.81
C THR A 436 23.31 2.20 -11.15
N GLU A 437 24.40 1.48 -11.44
CA GLU A 437 24.35 0.05 -11.74
C GLU A 437 23.68 -0.76 -10.61
N ASN A 438 22.98 -1.84 -10.97
CA ASN A 438 22.27 -2.73 -10.05
C ASN A 438 21.22 -2.01 -9.19
N SER A 439 20.58 -0.99 -9.74
CA SER A 439 19.47 -0.28 -9.11
C SER A 439 18.39 0.06 -10.14
N VAL A 440 17.23 0.54 -9.70
CA VAL A 440 16.19 1.07 -10.60
C VAL A 440 16.65 2.31 -11.40
N PHE A 441 17.76 2.93 -10.99
CA PHE A 441 18.37 4.10 -11.64
C PHE A 441 19.47 3.72 -12.66
N ASP A 442 19.54 2.46 -13.11
CA ASP A 442 20.51 1.99 -14.10
C ASP A 442 20.11 2.29 -15.56
N GLY A 443 18.90 2.84 -15.77
CA GLY A 443 18.41 3.23 -17.08
C GLY A 443 17.85 2.09 -17.93
N ARG A 444 17.74 0.87 -17.39
CA ARG A 444 17.09 -0.27 -18.06
C ARG A 444 15.56 -0.17 -17.98
N TYR A 445 14.90 -0.67 -19.00
CA TYR A 445 13.45 -0.87 -18.99
C TYR A 445 13.08 -2.02 -18.05
N ARG A 446 12.05 -1.80 -17.24
CA ARG A 446 11.43 -2.76 -16.32
C ARG A 446 9.92 -2.75 -16.51
N TYR A 447 9.33 -3.93 -16.51
CA TYR A 447 7.89 -4.12 -16.65
C TYR A 447 7.18 -3.94 -15.31
N LEU A 448 5.98 -3.37 -15.39
CA LEU A 448 5.05 -3.17 -14.28
C LEU A 448 3.90 -4.17 -14.42
N LEU A 449 3.46 -4.75 -13.29
CA LEU A 449 2.22 -5.52 -13.28
C LEU A 449 1.05 -4.54 -13.27
N TYR A 450 0.12 -4.70 -14.20
CA TYR A 450 -0.97 -3.75 -14.41
C TYR A 450 -2.19 -4.43 -15.06
N ASP A 451 -3.39 -4.19 -14.51
CA ASP A 451 -4.68 -4.57 -15.09
C ASP A 451 -4.80 -6.08 -15.37
N VAL A 452 -4.81 -6.85 -14.28
CA VAL A 452 -4.84 -8.32 -14.26
C VAL A 452 -6.25 -8.85 -13.96
N ASP A 453 -7.28 -8.08 -14.26
CA ASP A 453 -8.68 -8.44 -13.97
C ASP A 453 -9.23 -9.58 -14.84
N THR A 454 -8.58 -9.90 -15.97
CA THR A 454 -8.97 -11.01 -16.87
C THR A 454 -8.27 -12.35 -16.59
N THR A 455 -7.92 -12.59 -15.33
CA THR A 455 -7.19 -13.76 -14.83
C THR A 455 -8.09 -14.77 -14.11
N MET A 456 -7.50 -15.85 -13.58
CA MET A 456 -8.10 -16.73 -12.56
C MET A 456 -9.53 -17.17 -12.88
N GLY A 457 -9.74 -17.66 -14.11
CA GLY A 457 -11.02 -18.20 -14.56
C GLY A 457 -12.15 -17.17 -14.74
N LEU A 458 -11.87 -15.87 -14.94
CA LEU A 458 -12.88 -14.82 -15.15
C LEU A 458 -14.02 -15.28 -16.08
N GLY A 459 -15.27 -15.09 -15.64
CA GLY A 459 -16.48 -15.43 -16.40
C GLY A 459 -16.74 -16.94 -16.51
N THR A 460 -16.05 -17.77 -15.73
CA THR A 460 -16.29 -19.21 -15.62
C THR A 460 -16.67 -19.58 -14.19
N ILE A 461 -17.11 -20.82 -14.00
CA ILE A 461 -17.39 -21.43 -12.69
C ILE A 461 -16.57 -22.73 -12.58
N ARG A 462 -16.43 -23.29 -11.38
CA ARG A 462 -15.63 -24.51 -11.14
C ARG A 462 -15.92 -25.63 -12.15
N GLU A 463 -17.18 -25.87 -12.50
CA GLU A 463 -17.57 -26.96 -13.41
C GLU A 463 -17.15 -26.73 -14.87
N SER A 464 -16.94 -25.47 -15.28
CA SER A 464 -16.54 -25.10 -16.64
C SER A 464 -15.12 -24.56 -16.73
N LEU A 465 -14.44 -24.42 -15.60
CA LEU A 465 -13.07 -23.93 -15.53
C LEU A 465 -12.14 -24.85 -16.33
N ASN A 466 -11.30 -24.27 -17.17
CA ASN A 466 -10.26 -25.02 -17.85
C ASN A 466 -9.09 -25.23 -16.87
N PRO A 467 -8.79 -26.48 -16.44
CA PRO A 467 -7.67 -26.74 -15.54
C PRO A 467 -6.32 -26.39 -16.18
N ASP A 468 -6.25 -26.33 -17.52
CA ASP A 468 -5.02 -26.08 -18.27
C ASP A 468 -4.82 -24.62 -18.66
N GLN A 469 -5.67 -23.69 -18.20
CA GLN A 469 -5.69 -22.30 -18.65
C GLN A 469 -4.33 -21.58 -18.54
N SER A 470 -3.61 -21.77 -17.42
CA SER A 470 -2.30 -21.13 -17.19
C SER A 470 -1.23 -21.64 -18.17
N PHE A 471 -1.15 -22.96 -18.36
CA PHE A 471 -0.19 -23.53 -19.32
C PHE A 471 -0.59 -23.24 -20.78
N GLU A 472 -1.87 -23.26 -21.10
CA GLU A 472 -2.35 -22.83 -22.42
C GLU A 472 -1.96 -21.38 -22.72
N THR A 473 -1.99 -20.50 -21.72
CA THR A 473 -1.53 -19.11 -21.88
C THR A 473 -0.06 -19.05 -22.31
N LEU A 474 0.82 -19.84 -21.70
CA LEU A 474 2.23 -19.98 -22.15
C LEU A 474 2.33 -20.44 -23.60
N VAL A 475 1.58 -21.47 -23.98
CA VAL A 475 1.62 -22.06 -25.32
C VAL A 475 1.12 -21.07 -26.38
N LEU A 476 0.06 -20.32 -26.07
CA LEU A 476 -0.54 -19.36 -26.99
C LEU A 476 0.41 -18.22 -27.38
N LEU A 477 1.32 -17.80 -26.49
CA LEU A 477 2.30 -16.76 -26.79
C LEU A 477 3.17 -17.10 -28.01
N GLU A 478 3.62 -18.35 -28.08
CA GLU A 478 4.43 -18.86 -29.19
C GLU A 478 3.55 -19.15 -30.41
N GLU A 479 2.44 -19.88 -30.25
CA GLU A 479 1.58 -20.32 -31.37
C GLU A 479 0.97 -19.14 -32.16
N ARG A 480 0.68 -18.05 -31.46
CA ARG A 480 0.10 -16.84 -32.06
C ARG A 480 1.14 -15.77 -32.39
N GLY A 481 2.38 -15.94 -31.93
CA GLY A 481 3.44 -14.94 -32.04
C GLY A 481 3.11 -13.66 -31.29
N TYR A 482 2.47 -13.76 -30.11
CA TYR A 482 2.08 -12.60 -29.31
C TYR A 482 3.22 -12.04 -28.46
N ALA A 483 4.24 -12.84 -28.13
CA ALA A 483 5.44 -12.38 -27.44
C ALA A 483 6.74 -12.88 -28.10
N PRO A 484 7.13 -12.33 -29.26
CA PRO A 484 8.36 -12.71 -29.96
C PRO A 484 9.64 -12.63 -29.12
N LEU A 485 9.82 -11.58 -28.30
CA LEU A 485 11.00 -11.44 -27.45
C LEU A 485 11.07 -12.53 -26.37
N PHE A 486 9.97 -12.77 -25.66
CA PHE A 486 9.86 -13.86 -24.70
C PHE A 486 10.15 -15.21 -25.37
N THR A 487 9.59 -15.45 -26.56
CA THR A 487 9.82 -16.70 -27.31
C THR A 487 11.29 -16.89 -27.63
N ALA A 488 11.99 -15.84 -28.07
CA ALA A 488 13.42 -15.88 -28.33
C ALA A 488 14.26 -16.14 -27.05
N LEU A 489 13.88 -15.54 -25.91
CA LEU A 489 14.52 -15.82 -24.63
C LEU A 489 14.29 -17.27 -24.17
N MET A 490 13.12 -17.83 -24.43
CA MET A 490 12.81 -19.23 -24.14
C MET A 490 13.60 -20.22 -25.00
N GLU A 491 14.37 -19.79 -26.01
CA GLU A 491 15.34 -20.64 -26.70
C GLU A 491 16.62 -20.86 -25.86
N ARG A 492 16.94 -19.96 -24.93
CA ARG A 492 18.06 -20.12 -23.99
C ARG A 492 17.69 -21.07 -22.85
N GLU A 493 18.64 -21.93 -22.48
CA GLU A 493 18.48 -22.85 -21.36
C GLU A 493 18.38 -22.13 -20.02
N ASP A 494 19.30 -21.20 -19.74
CA ASP A 494 19.32 -20.39 -18.50
C ASP A 494 18.03 -19.60 -18.27
N CYS A 495 17.45 -19.00 -19.31
CA CYS A 495 16.20 -18.24 -19.21
C CYS A 495 15.00 -19.15 -18.97
N ARG A 496 14.93 -20.33 -19.60
CA ARG A 496 13.88 -21.33 -19.34
C ARG A 496 13.96 -21.85 -17.92
N GLU A 497 15.16 -22.19 -17.46
CA GLU A 497 15.40 -22.67 -16.09
C GLU A 497 14.99 -21.62 -15.06
N TYR A 498 15.39 -20.35 -15.27
CA TYR A 498 15.02 -19.26 -14.38
C TYR A 498 13.49 -19.03 -14.36
N PHE A 499 12.85 -18.97 -15.53
CA PHE A 499 11.39 -18.81 -15.63
C PHE A 499 10.65 -19.95 -14.93
N ALA A 500 11.07 -21.19 -15.14
CA ALA A 500 10.46 -22.35 -14.51
C ALA A 500 10.70 -22.39 -13.00
N ALA A 501 11.91 -22.05 -12.54
CA ALA A 501 12.24 -21.94 -11.13
C ALA A 501 11.41 -20.87 -10.42
N TYR A 502 11.25 -19.69 -11.02
CA TYR A 502 10.40 -18.64 -10.48
C TYR A 502 8.92 -19.05 -10.48
N THR A 503 8.45 -19.73 -11.52
CA THR A 503 7.08 -20.29 -11.56
C THR A 503 6.86 -21.34 -10.47
N CYS A 504 7.88 -22.17 -10.16
CA CYS A 504 7.83 -23.08 -9.01
C CYS A 504 7.76 -22.32 -7.68
N ASN A 505 8.43 -21.17 -7.55
CA ASN A 505 8.30 -20.34 -6.36
C ASN A 505 6.88 -19.75 -6.23
N LEU A 506 6.27 -19.30 -7.34
CA LEU A 506 4.88 -18.82 -7.32
C LEU A 506 3.94 -19.92 -6.82
N LEU A 507 3.95 -21.11 -7.43
CA LEU A 507 3.00 -22.19 -7.09
C LEU A 507 3.20 -22.80 -5.70
N ASN A 508 4.41 -22.68 -5.12
CA ASN A 508 4.69 -23.19 -3.78
C ASN A 508 4.57 -22.13 -2.68
N GLY A 509 4.62 -20.84 -3.04
CA GLY A 509 4.55 -19.72 -2.10
C GLY A 509 3.25 -18.93 -2.26
N ALA A 510 3.39 -17.69 -2.73
CA ALA A 510 2.29 -16.72 -2.82
C ALA A 510 1.06 -17.25 -3.58
N TYR A 511 1.26 -18.03 -4.64
CA TYR A 511 0.16 -18.61 -5.42
C TYR A 511 -0.13 -20.08 -5.10
N SER A 512 0.35 -20.58 -3.96
CA SER A 512 -0.06 -21.89 -3.46
C SER A 512 -1.57 -21.93 -3.22
N THR A 513 -2.18 -23.12 -3.34
CA THR A 513 -3.62 -23.30 -3.14
C THR A 513 -4.10 -22.78 -1.79
N GLU A 514 -3.32 -23.00 -0.73
CA GLU A 514 -3.63 -22.55 0.62
C GLU A 514 -3.51 -21.03 0.74
N ASN A 515 -2.41 -20.43 0.27
CA ASN A 515 -2.22 -18.99 0.37
C ASN A 515 -3.26 -18.20 -0.43
N VAL A 516 -3.55 -18.60 -1.67
CA VAL A 516 -4.61 -17.96 -2.48
C VAL A 516 -5.96 -18.05 -1.78
N ALA A 517 -6.30 -19.19 -1.17
CA ALA A 517 -7.55 -19.34 -0.45
C ALA A 517 -7.63 -18.42 0.79
N ASN A 518 -6.53 -18.28 1.53
CA ASN A 518 -6.45 -17.41 2.71
C ASN A 518 -6.56 -15.93 2.31
N VAL A 519 -5.73 -15.48 1.37
CA VAL A 519 -5.74 -14.07 0.90
C VAL A 519 -7.08 -13.72 0.27
N LEU A 520 -7.68 -14.61 -0.52
CA LEU A 520 -9.01 -14.40 -1.10
C LEU A 520 -10.07 -14.25 -0.02
N GLU A 521 -10.03 -15.08 1.02
CA GLU A 521 -10.98 -15.01 2.13
C GLU A 521 -10.83 -13.72 2.92
N ASP A 522 -9.60 -13.34 3.26
CA ASP A 522 -9.31 -12.10 3.98
C ASP A 522 -9.81 -10.88 3.19
N MET A 523 -9.48 -10.81 1.90
CA MET A 523 -9.96 -9.74 1.02
C MET A 523 -11.48 -9.76 0.81
N HIS A 524 -12.13 -10.93 0.84
CA HIS A 524 -13.58 -11.02 0.80
C HIS A 524 -14.22 -10.51 2.10
N GLN A 525 -13.64 -10.83 3.26
CA GLN A 525 -14.12 -10.30 4.55
C GLN A 525 -13.97 -8.78 4.65
N LEU A 526 -12.89 -8.18 4.11
CA LEU A 526 -12.68 -6.73 4.09
C LEU A 526 -13.77 -5.91 3.38
N ARG A 527 -14.62 -6.55 2.58
CA ARG A 527 -15.67 -5.90 1.79
C ARG A 527 -17.05 -6.54 1.97
N LYS A 528 -17.21 -7.41 2.96
CA LYS A 528 -18.38 -8.28 3.05
C LYS A 528 -19.68 -7.51 3.23
N ASN A 529 -19.78 -6.65 4.24
CA ASN A 529 -21.00 -5.86 4.46
C ASN A 529 -21.29 -4.92 3.28
N GLU A 530 -20.24 -4.41 2.65
CA GLU A 530 -20.38 -3.54 1.49
C GLU A 530 -20.87 -4.28 0.24
N MET A 531 -20.42 -5.53 0.02
CA MET A 531 -20.96 -6.36 -1.06
C MET A 531 -22.43 -6.74 -0.83
N LEU A 532 -22.85 -6.95 0.42
CA LEU A 532 -24.25 -7.20 0.74
C LEU A 532 -25.12 -5.99 0.38
N GLU A 533 -24.71 -4.78 0.76
CA GLU A 533 -25.44 -3.57 0.32
C GLU A 533 -25.41 -3.45 -1.20
N TYR A 534 -24.26 -3.62 -1.84
CA TYR A 534 -24.14 -3.52 -3.30
C TYR A 534 -25.12 -4.46 -4.01
N ILE A 535 -25.25 -5.71 -3.55
CA ILE A 535 -26.20 -6.68 -4.10
C ILE A 535 -27.63 -6.14 -3.98
N GLU A 536 -28.03 -5.67 -2.80
CA GLU A 536 -29.38 -5.15 -2.58
C GLU A 536 -29.65 -3.88 -3.40
N GLU A 537 -28.66 -3.00 -3.53
CA GLU A 537 -28.78 -1.75 -4.29
C GLU A 537 -28.76 -2.00 -5.79
N SER A 538 -27.98 -2.96 -6.29
CA SER A 538 -27.92 -3.30 -7.73
C SER A 538 -29.27 -3.78 -8.28
N ILE A 539 -30.15 -4.29 -7.43
CA ILE A 539 -31.54 -4.64 -7.79
C ILE A 539 -32.41 -3.38 -7.95
N ARG A 540 -32.11 -2.33 -7.17
CA ARG A 540 -32.89 -1.08 -7.08
C ARG A 540 -32.39 -0.01 -8.04
N ASN A 541 -31.09 0.00 -8.31
CA ASN A 541 -30.38 1.01 -9.08
C ASN A 541 -29.84 0.43 -10.41
N PRO A 542 -30.43 0.78 -11.56
CA PRO A 542 -29.97 0.30 -12.86
C PRO A 542 -28.61 0.87 -13.30
N GLU A 543 -28.03 1.81 -12.56
CA GLU A 543 -26.69 2.35 -12.80
C GLU A 543 -25.58 1.45 -12.21
N LEU A 544 -25.94 0.40 -11.48
CA LEU A 544 -25.03 -0.61 -10.96
C LEU A 544 -25.22 -1.94 -11.70
N PRO A 545 -24.14 -2.63 -12.07
CA PRO A 545 -24.23 -4.02 -12.53
C PRO A 545 -24.94 -4.92 -11.50
N GLU A 546 -26.03 -5.56 -11.93
CA GLU A 546 -26.79 -6.52 -11.11
C GLU A 546 -25.94 -7.77 -10.82
N ILE A 547 -25.84 -8.14 -9.54
CA ILE A 547 -25.18 -9.37 -9.09
C ILE A 547 -25.93 -9.99 -7.91
N GLY A 548 -25.90 -11.31 -7.80
CA GLY A 548 -26.49 -12.04 -6.68
C GLY A 548 -25.45 -12.81 -5.86
N GLU A 549 -25.69 -12.94 -4.56
CA GLU A 549 -24.83 -13.65 -3.62
C GLU A 549 -24.43 -15.07 -4.10
N PRO A 550 -25.34 -15.93 -4.62
CA PRO A 550 -24.94 -17.26 -5.09
C PRO A 550 -23.93 -17.21 -6.24
N TYR A 551 -24.02 -16.21 -7.13
CA TYR A 551 -23.09 -16.08 -8.26
C TYR A 551 -21.73 -15.56 -7.79
N LEU A 552 -21.72 -14.59 -6.87
CA LEU A 552 -20.49 -14.09 -6.25
C LEU A 552 -19.72 -15.23 -5.56
N GLU A 553 -20.41 -16.07 -4.79
CA GLU A 553 -19.81 -17.25 -4.14
C GLU A 553 -19.25 -18.25 -5.15
N MET A 554 -19.95 -18.49 -6.27
CA MET A 554 -19.44 -19.32 -7.36
C MET A 554 -18.18 -18.74 -7.99
N GLN A 555 -18.04 -17.40 -8.06
CA GLN A 555 -16.83 -16.75 -8.55
C GLN A 555 -15.67 -16.90 -7.56
N MET A 556 -15.92 -16.82 -6.24
CA MET A 556 -14.88 -17.09 -5.23
C MET A 556 -14.42 -18.55 -5.30
N ASP A 557 -15.36 -19.50 -5.44
CA ASP A 557 -15.02 -20.92 -5.62
C ASP A 557 -14.28 -21.20 -6.93
N CYS A 558 -14.57 -20.45 -7.99
CA CYS A 558 -13.85 -20.52 -9.26
C CYS A 558 -12.37 -20.13 -9.10
N ILE A 559 -12.07 -19.06 -8.36
CA ILE A 559 -10.69 -18.64 -8.06
C ILE A 559 -9.97 -19.73 -7.24
N ARG A 560 -10.63 -20.30 -6.22
CA ARG A 560 -10.07 -21.41 -5.43
C ARG A 560 -9.79 -22.63 -6.31
N ALA A 561 -10.72 -23.00 -7.18
CA ALA A 561 -10.56 -24.11 -8.11
C ALA A 561 -9.41 -23.87 -9.09
N TRP A 562 -9.20 -22.64 -9.56
CA TRP A 562 -8.04 -22.29 -10.37
C TRP A 562 -6.74 -22.50 -9.60
N ALA A 563 -6.65 -22.07 -8.34
CA ALA A 563 -5.48 -22.26 -7.50
C ALA A 563 -5.20 -23.74 -7.15
N GLU A 564 -6.22 -24.61 -7.20
CA GLU A 564 -6.07 -26.06 -7.06
C GLU A 564 -5.49 -26.70 -8.34
N THR A 565 -5.89 -26.23 -9.53
CA THR A 565 -5.55 -26.88 -10.80
C THR A 565 -4.32 -26.30 -11.49
N ALA A 566 -4.08 -24.99 -11.37
CA ALA A 566 -3.00 -24.28 -12.05
C ALA A 566 -1.59 -24.82 -11.71
N PRO A 567 -1.26 -25.18 -10.44
CA PRO A 567 0.05 -25.71 -10.10
C PRO A 567 0.44 -26.96 -10.90
N GLU A 568 -0.46 -27.95 -10.98
CA GLU A 568 -0.19 -29.20 -11.69
C GLU A 568 -0.05 -28.97 -13.19
N SER A 569 -0.98 -28.23 -13.79
CA SER A 569 -0.98 -27.99 -15.23
C SER A 569 0.28 -27.22 -15.66
N MET A 570 0.65 -26.17 -14.92
CA MET A 570 1.83 -25.37 -15.25
C MET A 570 3.13 -26.19 -15.08
N LEU A 571 3.26 -26.92 -13.96
CA LEU A 571 4.44 -27.72 -13.67
C LEU A 571 4.65 -28.84 -14.70
N GLU A 572 3.62 -29.64 -14.96
CA GLU A 572 3.69 -30.75 -15.92
C GLU A 572 3.81 -30.25 -17.36
N GLY A 573 3.13 -29.16 -17.69
CA GLY A 573 3.21 -28.52 -19.00
C GLY A 573 4.63 -28.02 -19.30
N MET A 574 5.26 -27.28 -18.39
CA MET A 574 6.66 -26.85 -18.53
C MET A 574 7.61 -28.03 -18.64
N ARG A 575 7.42 -29.07 -17.80
CA ARG A 575 8.21 -30.29 -17.83
C ARG A 575 8.18 -30.97 -19.19
N GLN A 576 6.99 -31.15 -19.77
CA GLN A 576 6.84 -31.78 -21.08
C GLN A 576 7.36 -30.90 -22.22
N LYS A 577 7.03 -29.60 -22.20
CA LYS A 577 7.39 -28.66 -23.26
C LYS A 577 8.90 -28.47 -23.38
N TRP A 578 9.59 -28.37 -22.25
CA TRP A 578 11.02 -28.03 -22.20
C TRP A 578 11.93 -29.17 -21.74
N GLN A 579 11.37 -30.35 -21.44
CA GLN A 579 12.11 -31.53 -21.00
C GLN A 579 12.93 -31.26 -19.72
N LEU A 580 12.35 -30.51 -18.77
CA LEU A 580 13.01 -30.06 -17.53
C LEU A 580 13.09 -31.16 -16.44
N GLY A 581 13.38 -32.39 -16.85
CA GLY A 581 13.56 -33.51 -15.92
C GLY A 581 12.26 -34.02 -15.29
N GLU A 582 12.38 -34.60 -14.09
CA GLU A 582 11.28 -35.17 -13.33
C GLU A 582 10.81 -34.21 -12.23
N VAL A 583 9.54 -34.33 -11.84
CA VAL A 583 9.02 -33.61 -10.67
C VAL A 583 9.51 -34.30 -9.41
N TYR A 584 10.06 -33.53 -8.47
CA TYR A 584 10.36 -34.00 -7.11
C TYR A 584 9.64 -33.13 -6.08
N THR A 585 9.41 -33.71 -4.90
CA THR A 585 8.83 -33.01 -3.74
C THR A 585 9.93 -32.72 -2.73
N LEU A 586 10.11 -31.45 -2.39
CA LEU A 586 10.95 -30.98 -1.29
C LEU A 586 10.12 -30.96 -0.01
N TYR A 587 10.57 -31.70 1.00
CA TYR A 587 10.08 -31.65 2.36
C TYR A 587 11.15 -30.95 3.19
N LEU A 588 10.92 -29.69 3.52
CA LEU A 588 11.85 -28.85 4.25
C LEU A 588 11.40 -28.74 5.70
N GLN A 589 12.31 -29.07 6.62
CA GLN A 589 12.13 -28.90 8.06
C GLN A 589 13.06 -27.81 8.57
N LEU A 590 12.45 -26.84 9.24
CA LEU A 590 13.13 -25.67 9.79
C LEU A 590 12.94 -25.65 11.31
N PRO A 591 13.98 -25.26 12.07
CA PRO A 591 13.80 -24.95 13.49
C PRO A 591 12.83 -23.78 13.68
N ASP A 592 12.08 -23.80 14.78
CA ASP A 592 11.11 -22.74 15.11
C ASP A 592 11.76 -21.35 15.11
N GLY A 593 11.20 -20.43 14.32
CA GLY A 593 11.68 -19.04 14.22
C GLY A 593 12.89 -18.86 13.29
N GLU A 594 13.31 -19.91 12.59
CA GLU A 594 14.30 -19.85 11.52
C GLU A 594 13.64 -20.04 10.15
N GLY A 595 14.35 -19.65 9.11
CA GLY A 595 13.88 -19.69 7.74
C GLY A 595 14.87 -20.34 6.79
N ALA A 596 14.42 -20.52 5.56
CA ALA A 596 15.27 -20.83 4.43
C ALA A 596 14.79 -20.06 3.21
N ARG A 597 15.75 -19.61 2.40
CA ARG A 597 15.52 -19.08 1.08
C ARG A 597 15.63 -20.22 0.07
N ILE A 598 14.58 -20.40 -0.72
CA ILE A 598 14.52 -21.29 -1.88
C ILE A 598 14.50 -20.43 -3.14
N ASN A 599 15.62 -20.36 -3.86
CA ASN A 599 15.83 -19.40 -4.94
C ASN A 599 15.53 -17.95 -4.49
N ASP A 600 14.49 -17.30 -5.01
CA ASP A 600 14.06 -15.95 -4.63
C ASP A 600 12.94 -15.94 -3.56
N MET A 601 12.46 -17.10 -3.10
CA MET A 601 11.36 -17.23 -2.13
C MET A 601 11.91 -17.48 -0.72
N THR A 602 11.35 -16.83 0.30
CA THR A 602 11.68 -17.09 1.71
C THR A 602 10.58 -17.92 2.36
N VAL A 603 10.96 -18.99 3.05
CA VAL A 603 10.09 -19.89 3.82
C VAL A 603 10.46 -19.76 5.29
N THR A 604 9.45 -19.62 6.14
CA THR A 604 9.64 -19.46 7.60
C THR A 604 8.79 -20.44 8.42
N GLU A 605 7.95 -21.21 7.75
CA GLU A 605 7.12 -22.25 8.31
C GLU A 605 8.00 -23.43 8.76
N PRO A 606 7.82 -23.98 9.99
CA PRO A 606 8.64 -25.08 10.48
C PRO A 606 8.63 -26.33 9.60
N GLU A 607 7.53 -26.53 8.87
CA GLU A 607 7.41 -27.58 7.85
C GLU A 607 6.92 -26.94 6.56
N PHE A 608 7.66 -27.17 5.47
CA PHE A 608 7.30 -26.73 4.13
C PHE A 608 7.35 -27.89 3.15
N ILE A 609 6.35 -27.94 2.26
CA ILE A 609 6.26 -28.95 1.20
C ILE A 609 6.13 -28.22 -0.13
N GLY A 610 7.11 -28.39 -1.00
CA GLY A 610 7.13 -27.76 -2.32
C GLY A 610 7.42 -28.75 -3.44
N ARG A 611 6.98 -28.43 -4.65
CA ARG A 611 7.19 -29.23 -5.86
C ARG A 611 8.06 -28.48 -6.85
N TYR A 612 9.08 -29.17 -7.37
CA TYR A 612 10.11 -28.59 -8.23
C TYR A 612 10.46 -29.55 -9.37
N LEU A 613 11.16 -29.03 -10.37
CA LEU A 613 11.65 -29.77 -11.54
C LEU A 613 13.15 -30.03 -11.41
N SER A 614 13.60 -31.26 -11.64
CA SER A 614 15.02 -31.62 -11.51
C SER A 614 15.92 -30.96 -12.55
N GLY A 615 15.34 -30.54 -13.69
CA GLY A 615 16.03 -29.77 -14.73
C GLY A 615 16.03 -28.26 -14.47
N CYS A 616 15.65 -27.79 -13.28
CA CYS A 616 15.70 -26.37 -12.92
C CYS A 616 16.54 -26.16 -11.68
N ASP A 617 17.18 -25.00 -11.60
CA ASP A 617 17.94 -24.62 -10.42
C ASP A 617 17.04 -24.42 -9.21
N THR A 618 17.36 -25.17 -8.15
CA THR A 618 16.77 -25.01 -6.81
C THR A 618 17.91 -24.82 -5.83
N TRP A 619 18.09 -23.59 -5.37
CA TRP A 619 19.10 -23.21 -4.40
C TRP A 619 18.47 -23.04 -3.02
N LEU A 620 19.07 -23.65 -2.00
CA LEU A 620 18.71 -23.46 -0.60
C LEU A 620 19.79 -22.62 0.09
N ALA A 621 19.36 -21.63 0.87
CA ALA A 621 20.22 -20.85 1.74
C ALA A 621 19.49 -20.60 3.07
N PRO A 622 20.16 -20.64 4.23
CA PRO A 622 19.46 -20.48 5.50
C PRO A 622 19.11 -19.00 5.71
N VAL A 623 17.97 -18.74 6.31
CA VAL A 623 17.55 -17.41 6.76
C VAL A 623 17.47 -17.48 8.27
N LEU A 624 18.59 -17.21 8.92
CA LEU A 624 18.72 -17.41 10.36
C LEU A 624 18.38 -16.13 11.11
N PRO A 625 17.63 -16.23 12.22
CA PRO A 625 17.43 -15.10 13.10
C PRO A 625 18.77 -14.73 13.74
N GLU A 626 18.81 -13.53 14.28
CA GLU A 626 20.03 -13.01 14.89
C GLU A 626 20.47 -13.85 16.10
N GLY A 627 21.78 -14.04 16.26
CA GLY A 627 22.33 -14.93 17.29
C GLY A 627 22.30 -16.42 16.92
N ARG A 628 21.96 -16.77 15.68
CA ARG A 628 22.11 -18.12 15.15
C ARG A 628 23.17 -18.16 14.06
N GLU A 629 23.87 -19.28 13.95
CA GLU A 629 24.82 -19.55 12.88
C GLU A 629 24.51 -20.89 12.19
N PHE A 630 24.75 -20.93 10.89
CA PHE A 630 24.54 -22.13 10.09
C PHE A 630 25.58 -23.19 10.44
N VAL A 631 25.14 -24.44 10.59
CA VAL A 631 26.04 -25.58 10.82
C VAL A 631 26.11 -26.48 9.59
N TYR A 632 24.97 -27.03 9.15
CA TYR A 632 24.86 -27.84 7.94
C TYR A 632 23.39 -28.02 7.50
N TRP A 633 23.21 -28.44 6.25
CA TRP A 633 21.98 -29.05 5.77
C TRP A 633 22.08 -30.58 5.89
N GLU A 634 21.03 -31.23 6.38
CA GLU A 634 20.86 -32.68 6.22
C GLU A 634 19.89 -32.92 5.07
N ILE A 635 20.36 -33.57 3.99
CA ILE A 635 19.55 -33.86 2.80
C ILE A 635 19.54 -35.37 2.58
N ASN A 636 18.37 -36.00 2.72
CA ASN A 636 18.18 -37.45 2.58
C ASN A 636 19.20 -38.29 3.40
N GLY A 637 19.63 -37.78 4.55
CA GLY A 637 20.59 -38.41 5.46
C GLY A 637 22.08 -38.14 5.17
N GLU A 638 22.39 -37.35 4.14
CA GLU A 638 23.74 -36.83 3.87
C GLU A 638 23.89 -35.41 4.40
N LEU A 639 25.09 -35.04 4.86
CA LEU A 639 25.37 -33.75 5.50
C LEU A 639 26.15 -32.83 4.56
N TYR A 640 25.68 -31.60 4.43
CA TYR A 640 26.26 -30.57 3.57
C TYR A 640 26.62 -29.33 4.38
N ALA A 641 27.91 -28.97 4.38
CA ALA A 641 28.43 -27.84 5.14
C ALA A 641 28.47 -26.54 4.30
N GLU A 642 28.08 -26.58 3.03
CA GLU A 642 27.87 -25.36 2.26
C GLU A 642 26.59 -24.66 2.72
N GLU A 643 26.70 -23.38 3.05
CA GLU A 643 25.56 -22.56 3.49
C GLU A 643 24.53 -22.40 2.37
N GLU A 644 25.00 -22.08 1.15
CA GLU A 644 24.19 -22.11 -0.05
C GLU A 644 24.42 -23.41 -0.82
N ILE A 645 23.36 -24.20 -1.04
CA ILE A 645 23.43 -25.48 -1.74
C ILE A 645 22.46 -25.54 -2.92
N ARG A 646 22.98 -25.97 -4.08
CA ARG A 646 22.16 -26.30 -5.25
C ARG A 646 21.69 -27.75 -5.14
N ILE A 647 20.39 -27.96 -5.26
CA ILE A 647 19.80 -29.29 -5.37
C ILE A 647 20.10 -29.85 -6.74
N GLU A 648 20.80 -30.98 -6.79
CA GLU A 648 21.07 -31.73 -8.02
C GLU A 648 20.07 -32.87 -8.20
N GLU A 649 19.80 -33.26 -9.45
CA GLU A 649 18.86 -34.34 -9.80
C GLU A 649 19.13 -35.65 -9.02
N GLY A 650 20.40 -35.96 -8.76
CA GLY A 650 20.79 -37.17 -8.03
C GLY A 650 20.53 -37.15 -6.52
N MET A 651 20.19 -36.00 -5.94
CA MET A 651 19.95 -35.87 -4.50
C MET A 651 18.56 -36.37 -4.09
N ALA A 652 17.58 -36.31 -5.00
CA ALA A 652 16.23 -36.83 -4.75
C ALA A 652 16.20 -38.36 -4.83
N ILE A 653 15.55 -39.00 -3.86
CA ILE A 653 15.37 -40.46 -3.81
C ILE A 653 13.89 -40.75 -4.05
N ASP A 654 13.60 -41.50 -5.12
CA ASP A 654 12.23 -41.84 -5.53
C ASP A 654 11.29 -40.61 -5.65
N GLY A 655 11.83 -39.48 -6.14
CA GLY A 655 11.08 -38.23 -6.31
C GLY A 655 10.85 -37.42 -5.03
N ALA A 656 11.54 -37.76 -3.94
CA ALA A 656 11.47 -37.04 -2.67
C ALA A 656 12.83 -36.53 -2.21
N LEU A 657 12.83 -35.33 -1.65
CA LEU A 657 13.99 -34.67 -1.06
C LEU A 657 13.62 -34.21 0.35
N TYR A 658 14.10 -34.90 1.38
CA TYR A 658 13.92 -34.49 2.78
C TYR A 658 15.12 -33.64 3.18
N VAL A 659 14.87 -32.39 3.53
CA VAL A 659 15.90 -31.42 3.92
C VAL A 659 15.60 -30.92 5.33
N THR A 660 16.63 -30.90 6.17
CA THR A 660 16.55 -30.30 7.51
C THR A 660 17.67 -29.28 7.68
N LEU A 661 17.32 -28.07 8.11
CA LEU A 661 18.28 -27.05 8.49
C LEU A 661 18.82 -27.33 9.90
N TYR A 662 20.13 -27.36 10.04
CA TYR A 662 20.80 -27.35 11.33
C TYR A 662 21.62 -26.09 11.50
N SER A 663 21.34 -25.42 12.60
CA SER A 663 21.96 -24.17 13.04
C SER A 663 22.29 -24.29 14.54
N GLU A 664 23.25 -23.50 15.00
CA GLU A 664 23.64 -23.42 16.40
C GLU A 664 23.61 -21.99 16.92
N GLU A 665 23.71 -21.85 18.24
CA GLU A 665 23.69 -20.54 18.88
C GLU A 665 25.04 -19.87 18.63
N SER A 666 25.01 -18.75 17.92
CA SER A 666 26.14 -17.84 17.82
C SER A 666 26.37 -17.18 19.18
N GLY A 667 27.63 -16.90 19.52
CA GLY A 667 28.01 -16.12 20.70
C GLY A 667 27.66 -14.62 20.60
N ALA A 668 26.49 -14.26 20.06
CA ALA A 668 25.98 -12.89 19.96
C ALA A 668 25.62 -12.31 21.34
N GLY A 669 25.40 -11.00 21.45
CA GLY A 669 25.36 -10.28 22.73
C GLY A 669 24.19 -9.30 22.84
N LEU A 670 24.49 -8.01 23.00
CA LEU A 670 23.51 -6.93 22.92
C LEU A 670 23.39 -6.39 21.49
N GLU A 671 22.16 -6.12 21.06
CA GLU A 671 21.80 -5.59 19.73
C GLU A 671 20.74 -4.49 19.81
N LEU A 672 20.66 -3.67 18.77
CA LEU A 672 19.61 -2.66 18.55
C LEU A 672 18.35 -3.37 18.01
N THR A 673 17.21 -3.17 18.66
CA THR A 673 15.96 -3.84 18.25
C THR A 673 14.79 -2.91 18.01
N GLU A 674 14.77 -1.74 18.65
CA GLU A 674 13.70 -0.75 18.46
C GLU A 674 14.25 0.66 18.66
N ILE A 675 13.79 1.60 17.85
CA ILE A 675 14.16 3.00 17.91
C ILE A 675 12.92 3.87 17.71
N LYS A 676 12.63 4.74 18.68
CA LYS A 676 11.63 5.80 18.54
C LYS A 676 12.34 7.13 18.32
N ALA A 677 12.14 7.74 17.16
CA ALA A 677 12.84 8.96 16.75
C ALA A 677 11.91 10.11 16.34
N LYS A 678 10.62 10.03 16.73
CA LYS A 678 9.60 11.03 16.43
C LYS A 678 8.93 11.50 17.71
N GLY A 679 9.11 12.79 18.03
CA GLY A 679 8.53 13.44 19.21
C GLY A 679 9.58 14.03 20.16
N LYS A 680 9.22 14.18 21.44
CA LYS A 680 10.13 14.65 22.50
C LYS A 680 10.73 13.50 23.33
N GLU A 681 10.17 12.31 23.20
CA GLU A 681 10.50 11.12 23.98
C GLU A 681 11.25 10.08 23.12
N ASP A 682 12.31 10.51 22.44
CA ASP A 682 13.14 9.61 21.64
C ASP A 682 13.85 8.57 22.52
N TYR A 683 13.84 7.30 22.12
CA TYR A 683 14.53 6.22 22.82
C TYR A 683 15.10 5.17 21.88
N ILE A 684 16.04 4.39 22.40
CA ILE A 684 16.65 3.22 21.77
C ILE A 684 16.41 2.02 22.68
N VAL A 685 16.01 0.89 22.13
CA VAL A 685 15.91 -0.39 22.85
C VAL A 685 17.07 -1.27 22.44
N LEU A 686 17.72 -1.84 23.45
CA LEU A 686 18.71 -2.88 23.27
C LEU A 686 18.17 -4.18 23.84
N THR A 687 18.32 -5.28 23.10
CA THR A 687 17.90 -6.61 23.55
C THR A 687 19.11 -7.51 23.66
N ASN A 688 19.15 -8.33 24.72
CA ASN A 688 20.05 -9.47 24.75
C ASN A 688 19.46 -10.58 23.89
N THR A 689 20.03 -10.78 22.71
CA THR A 689 19.60 -11.83 21.76
C THR A 689 20.35 -13.13 21.95
N SER A 690 21.33 -13.15 22.86
CA SER A 690 22.03 -14.37 23.25
C SER A 690 21.21 -15.24 24.20
N HIS A 691 21.62 -16.50 24.34
CA HIS A 691 21.04 -17.45 25.30
C HIS A 691 21.76 -17.46 26.67
N GLU A 692 22.74 -16.58 26.87
CA GLU A 692 23.41 -16.37 28.16
C GLU A 692 23.06 -15.00 28.76
N GLU A 693 23.38 -14.81 30.04
CA GLU A 693 23.31 -13.49 30.65
C GLU A 693 24.37 -12.57 30.04
N VAL A 694 23.94 -11.44 29.45
CA VAL A 694 24.87 -10.45 28.88
C VAL A 694 25.00 -9.27 29.82
N SER A 695 26.24 -8.95 30.18
CA SER A 695 26.54 -7.69 30.85
C SER A 695 26.63 -6.56 29.82
N THR A 696 25.93 -5.45 30.08
CA THR A 696 26.08 -4.21 29.30
C THR A 696 27.44 -3.53 29.52
N TRP A 697 28.27 -4.03 30.44
CA TRP A 697 29.58 -3.45 30.74
C TRP A 697 30.49 -3.49 29.50
N GLY A 698 30.99 -2.31 29.11
CA GLY A 698 31.87 -2.15 27.94
C GLY A 698 31.13 -1.84 26.65
N TYR A 699 29.80 -1.99 26.61
CA TYR A 699 28.97 -1.51 25.50
C TYR A 699 28.81 0.02 25.57
N TYR A 700 28.71 0.65 24.41
CA TYR A 700 28.40 2.07 24.30
C TYR A 700 27.60 2.38 23.03
N LEU A 701 26.78 3.43 23.13
CA LEU A 701 26.01 3.99 22.02
C LEU A 701 26.63 5.30 21.54
N MET A 702 26.53 5.56 20.23
CA MET A 702 26.93 6.83 19.62
C MET A 702 26.13 7.13 18.36
N ASP A 703 25.97 8.41 18.04
CA ASP A 703 25.42 8.90 16.76
C ASP A 703 26.51 9.36 15.78
N LYS A 704 27.77 9.43 16.25
CA LYS A 704 28.96 9.82 15.48
C LYS A 704 30.18 9.12 16.03
N GLU A 705 31.10 8.74 15.15
CA GLU A 705 32.43 8.23 15.50
C GLU A 705 33.35 9.32 16.10
N LYS A 706 32.94 9.87 17.24
CA LYS A 706 33.67 10.87 18.01
C LYS A 706 33.58 10.51 19.48
N THR A 707 34.69 10.62 20.19
CA THR A 707 34.76 10.29 21.63
C THR A 707 33.77 11.09 22.48
N SER A 708 33.40 12.30 22.09
CA SER A 708 32.39 13.11 22.79
C SER A 708 30.95 12.58 22.65
N HIS A 709 30.71 11.67 21.71
CA HIS A 709 29.42 11.04 21.44
C HIS A 709 29.36 9.58 21.94
N MET A 710 30.44 9.07 22.55
CA MET A 710 30.46 7.77 23.19
C MET A 710 29.70 7.81 24.52
N ASN A 711 28.60 7.06 24.60
CA ASN A 711 27.81 6.91 25.82
C ASN A 711 27.91 5.45 26.29
N TYR A 712 28.83 5.18 27.22
CA TYR A 712 28.94 3.86 27.84
C TYR A 712 27.68 3.51 28.62
N LEU A 713 27.18 2.30 28.41
CA LEU A 713 26.00 1.81 29.09
C LEU A 713 26.27 1.65 30.59
N LYS A 714 25.27 1.95 31.42
CA LYS A 714 25.32 1.57 32.84
C LYS A 714 25.34 0.05 32.92
N GLU A 715 26.21 -0.45 33.78
CA GLU A 715 26.33 -1.89 34.05
C GLU A 715 25.00 -2.44 34.56
N THR A 716 24.44 -3.35 33.78
CA THR A 716 23.34 -4.23 34.13
C THR A 716 23.59 -5.58 33.47
N VAL A 717 22.93 -6.60 33.98
CA VAL A 717 22.95 -7.94 33.40
C VAL A 717 21.57 -8.21 32.83
N LEU A 718 21.51 -8.63 31.57
CA LEU A 718 20.27 -8.94 30.87
C LEU A 718 20.16 -10.44 30.71
N ALA A 719 19.03 -11.01 31.12
CA ALA A 719 18.69 -12.39 30.78
C ALA A 719 18.45 -12.53 29.27
N PRO A 720 18.50 -13.76 28.72
CA PRO A 720 18.12 -14.02 27.34
C PRO A 720 16.75 -13.43 26.99
N GLY A 721 16.68 -12.66 25.91
CA GLY A 721 15.47 -11.97 25.43
C GLY A 721 15.07 -10.73 26.25
N GLU A 722 15.80 -10.38 27.32
CA GLU A 722 15.53 -9.18 28.09
C GLU A 722 15.97 -7.93 27.32
N SER A 723 15.10 -6.92 27.35
CA SER A 723 15.32 -5.64 26.68
C SER A 723 15.48 -4.50 27.68
N ILE A 724 16.35 -3.55 27.35
CA ILE A 724 16.50 -2.29 28.07
C ILE A 724 16.24 -1.09 27.17
N ARG A 725 15.50 -0.13 27.70
CA ARG A 725 15.29 1.16 27.06
C ARG A 725 16.37 2.15 27.48
N ILE A 726 16.90 2.86 26.50
CA ILE A 726 17.87 3.95 26.65
C ILE A 726 17.21 5.22 26.12
N GLY A 727 16.98 6.18 27.00
CA GLY A 727 16.42 7.47 26.61
C GLY A 727 17.43 8.29 25.81
N CYS A 728 16.96 9.15 24.93
CA CYS A 728 17.80 10.17 24.32
C CYS A 728 17.95 11.41 25.21
N LYS A 729 18.69 12.41 24.74
CA LYS A 729 19.04 13.61 25.52
C LYS A 729 17.84 14.31 26.14
N ASN A 730 16.69 14.34 25.46
CA ASN A 730 15.48 15.01 25.92
C ASN A 730 14.43 14.07 26.54
N TYR A 731 14.74 12.78 26.67
CA TYR A 731 13.81 11.79 27.22
C TYR A 731 13.55 12.03 28.71
N ASP A 732 12.28 12.17 29.09
CA ASP A 732 11.83 12.41 30.46
C ASP A 732 11.03 11.25 31.08
N GLY A 733 10.86 10.14 30.33
CA GLY A 733 10.28 8.89 30.82
C GLY A 733 11.11 8.24 31.93
N THR A 734 10.45 7.57 32.88
CA THR A 734 11.08 6.95 34.06
C THR A 734 11.53 5.51 33.87
N ASP A 735 11.27 4.96 32.70
CA ASP A 735 11.44 3.59 32.26
C ASP A 735 12.75 3.34 31.49
N ALA A 736 13.49 4.40 31.15
CA ALA A 736 14.84 4.29 30.60
C ALA A 736 15.89 3.99 31.68
N LEU A 737 16.81 3.07 31.38
CA LEU A 737 17.96 2.74 32.23
C LEU A 737 18.92 3.96 32.41
N MET A 738 19.11 4.69 31.32
CA MET A 738 19.92 5.90 31.25
C MET A 738 19.56 6.73 30.02
N ASN A 739 20.05 7.97 29.97
CA ASN A 739 19.94 8.81 28.78
C ASN A 739 21.29 8.99 28.10
N VAL A 740 21.31 8.92 26.77
CA VAL A 740 22.46 9.31 25.95
C VAL A 740 22.51 10.82 25.73
N ASN A 741 23.66 11.34 25.31
CA ASN A 741 23.88 12.78 25.15
C ASN A 741 23.46 13.37 23.79
N PHE A 742 22.78 12.59 22.95
CA PHE A 742 22.29 12.98 21.63
C PHE A 742 20.77 12.71 21.49
N ASN A 743 20.15 13.33 20.49
CA ASN A 743 18.80 12.99 20.03
C ASN A 743 18.89 12.37 18.65
N LEU A 744 17.84 11.67 18.27
CA LEU A 744 17.75 10.97 17.01
C LEU A 744 17.26 11.93 15.93
N LYS A 745 17.78 11.76 14.72
CA LYS A 745 17.45 12.60 13.56
C LYS A 745 17.50 11.77 12.29
N LYS A 746 16.57 12.04 11.37
CA LYS A 746 16.58 11.52 10.00
C LYS A 746 17.98 11.61 9.35
N GLY A 747 18.39 10.54 8.68
CA GLY A 747 19.68 10.47 7.96
C GLY A 747 20.89 10.55 8.89
N LYS A 748 20.74 10.15 10.14
CA LYS A 748 21.83 9.95 11.11
C LYS A 748 21.81 8.51 11.57
N LYS A 749 22.99 8.04 11.96
CA LYS A 749 23.20 6.66 12.37
C LYS A 749 23.13 6.56 13.89
N VAL A 750 22.65 5.44 14.37
CA VAL A 750 22.83 4.96 15.75
C VAL A 750 23.75 3.76 15.68
N MET A 751 24.85 3.80 16.41
CA MET A 751 25.82 2.72 16.45
C MET A 751 25.87 2.13 17.85
N LEU A 752 25.77 0.80 17.92
CA LEU A 752 26.10 0.01 19.09
C LEU A 752 27.50 -0.55 18.92
N ALA A 753 28.34 -0.37 19.93
CA ALA A 753 29.73 -0.77 19.88
C ALA A 753 30.19 -1.36 21.22
N TYR A 754 31.26 -2.15 21.16
CA TYR A 754 31.86 -2.79 22.32
C TYR A 754 33.34 -2.42 22.47
N ALA A 755 33.74 -2.08 23.69
CA ALA A 755 35.09 -1.67 24.00
C ALA A 755 36.11 -2.77 23.64
N GLY A 756 37.03 -2.45 22.73
CA GLY A 756 38.11 -3.35 22.30
C GLY A 756 37.83 -4.11 21.00
N THR A 757 36.56 -4.23 20.58
CA THR A 757 36.19 -4.85 19.29
C THR A 757 35.65 -3.86 18.26
N GLY A 758 35.21 -2.67 18.69
CA GLY A 758 34.69 -1.63 17.78
C GLY A 758 33.17 -1.68 17.60
N ILE A 759 32.68 -1.10 16.50
CA ILE A 759 31.25 -1.07 16.15
C ILE A 759 30.76 -2.50 15.92
N LYS A 760 29.66 -2.85 16.58
CA LYS A 760 28.97 -4.13 16.46
C LYS A 760 27.83 -4.03 15.47
N GLU A 761 27.06 -2.95 15.57
CA GLU A 761 25.88 -2.71 14.75
C GLU A 761 25.74 -1.22 14.48
N GLU A 762 25.21 -0.89 13.30
CA GLU A 762 24.94 0.47 12.87
C GLU A 762 23.61 0.51 12.13
N VAL A 763 22.73 1.42 12.55
CA VAL A 763 21.40 1.60 11.98
C VAL A 763 21.27 3.05 11.52
N GLU A 764 21.00 3.26 10.23
CA GLU A 764 20.66 4.59 9.71
C GLU A 764 19.18 4.87 9.93
N LEU A 765 18.86 6.02 10.51
CA LEU A 765 17.48 6.38 10.85
C LEU A 765 16.75 6.92 9.62
N PRO A 766 15.63 6.29 9.23
CA PRO A 766 14.81 6.77 8.13
C PRO A 766 13.93 7.94 8.58
N ASP A 767 13.07 8.41 7.68
CA ASP A 767 12.09 9.46 7.97
C ASP A 767 10.76 8.87 8.45
N LEU A 768 10.66 8.56 9.74
CA LEU A 768 9.47 7.90 10.31
C LEU A 768 8.19 8.70 9.98
N GLY A 769 7.30 8.09 9.18
CA GLY A 769 6.09 8.69 8.62
C GLY A 769 4.92 8.71 9.61
N MET A 770 4.81 7.70 10.46
CA MET A 770 3.70 7.59 11.42
C MET A 770 3.94 8.46 12.65
N GLU A 771 2.93 9.19 13.14
CA GLU A 771 3.07 10.04 14.33
C GLU A 771 3.45 9.24 15.59
N GLN A 772 2.97 8.00 15.70
CA GLN A 772 3.31 7.03 16.75
C GLN A 772 4.20 5.89 16.21
N GLY A 773 5.00 6.17 15.18
CA GLY A 773 5.88 5.20 14.56
C GLY A 773 7.08 4.84 15.44
N VAL A 774 7.34 3.54 15.55
CA VAL A 774 8.59 2.99 16.09
C VAL A 774 9.31 2.23 14.98
N TYR A 775 10.62 2.43 14.86
CA TYR A 775 11.45 1.69 13.92
C TYR A 775 11.92 0.42 14.60
N ARG A 776 11.43 -0.74 14.17
CA ARG A 776 11.69 -2.03 14.81
C ARG A 776 12.41 -2.97 13.86
N LYS A 777 13.36 -3.72 14.39
CA LYS A 777 14.06 -4.77 13.66
C LYS A 777 13.24 -6.06 13.70
N ASN A 778 12.92 -6.61 12.52
CA ASN A 778 12.39 -7.96 12.41
C ASN A 778 13.50 -8.95 12.84
N ARG A 779 13.21 -9.76 13.85
CA ARG A 779 14.22 -10.64 14.49
C ARG A 779 14.62 -11.84 13.63
N ILE A 780 13.82 -12.16 12.61
CA ILE A 780 14.07 -13.28 11.68
C ILE A 780 14.79 -12.78 10.45
N THR A 781 14.28 -11.72 9.81
CA THR A 781 14.86 -11.22 8.55
C THR A 781 16.00 -10.23 8.76
N GLY A 782 16.14 -9.66 9.96
CA GLY A 782 17.10 -8.60 10.28
C GLY A 782 16.74 -7.23 9.69
N ILE A 783 15.63 -7.15 8.95
CA ILE A 783 15.17 -5.93 8.27
C ILE A 783 14.53 -4.99 9.29
N TRP A 784 14.86 -3.70 9.20
CA TRP A 784 14.24 -2.66 10.02
C TRP A 784 13.03 -2.06 9.31
N GLN A 785 11.91 -1.92 10.03
CA GLN A 785 10.64 -1.42 9.51
C GLN A 785 9.94 -0.51 10.52
N GLU A 786 9.17 0.47 10.03
CA GLU A 786 8.33 1.30 10.89
C GLU A 786 7.00 0.60 11.17
N GLU A 787 6.65 0.53 12.46
CA GLU A 787 5.43 -0.07 13.00
C GLU A 787 4.70 0.95 13.90
N ARG A 788 3.37 0.80 14.07
CA ARG A 788 2.62 1.60 15.05
C ARG A 788 2.88 1.10 16.47
N GLU A 789 3.06 2.02 17.40
CA GLU A 789 3.13 1.70 18.83
C GLU A 789 1.77 1.15 19.31
N THR A 790 1.67 -0.16 19.57
CA THR A 790 0.45 -0.77 20.09
C THR A 790 0.31 -0.48 21.59
N VAL A 791 -0.93 -0.20 22.03
CA VAL A 791 -1.23 0.25 23.40
C VAL A 791 -0.91 -0.82 24.47
N ASP A 792 -0.82 -2.10 24.09
CA ASP A 792 -0.77 -3.21 25.06
C ASP A 792 0.45 -4.14 24.97
N GLY A 793 1.44 -3.87 24.10
CA GLY A 793 2.73 -4.60 24.12
C GLY A 793 2.65 -6.13 23.92
N THR A 794 1.51 -6.66 23.47
CA THR A 794 1.31 -8.09 23.19
C THR A 794 0.58 -8.27 21.87
N GLY A 795 1.31 -8.33 20.77
CA GLY A 795 0.77 -8.79 19.50
C GLY A 795 1.31 -8.06 18.29
N ILE A 796 1.79 -8.85 17.33
CA ILE A 796 1.94 -8.51 15.93
C ILE A 796 0.51 -8.41 15.38
N GLN A 797 0.15 -7.28 14.78
CA GLN A 797 -0.96 -7.25 13.83
C GLN A 797 -0.26 -7.26 12.48
N GLU A 798 -0.31 -8.42 11.81
CA GLU A 798 0.20 -8.60 10.44
C GLU A 798 -0.55 -7.73 9.44
#